data_AF-A0A6A7FU75-F1
#
_entry.id   AF-A0A6A7FU75-F1
#
_cell.length_a   1.000
_cell.length_b   1.000
_cell.length_c   1.000
_cell.angle_alpha   90.00
_cell.angle_beta   90.00
_cell.angle_gamma   90.00
#
_symmetry.space_group_name_H-M   'P 1'
#
loop_
_entity.id
_entity.type
_entity.pdbx_description
1 polymer ?
#
loop_
_entity_poly.entity_id
_entity_poly.type
_entity_poly.pdbx_seq_one_letter_code
_entity_poly.pdbx_strand_id
1 'polypeptide(L)'
;MDRQEKLARRAAQQLFSKLSEGNEFVTSSMLAARIKELLQLEQGEEEADNVTHKKQTSQMSQSATLEARYGGERFVEEHMTAAATSYHQGYLPPLQHFLPPFELPTQPTSSCSSFFIRTFASISSAVGIRNRWKDTQFAIATSKLVKYLGIDLIRKMKYWYYGMSSSKVIMLLLMISCLFSVIGNDNLVSLFPVAALCISLLCMMVCTCTVLVNYKHLDEFKVWSVVLKHYCQELSTETAEKKFQNRWCVPYLGMFCALIIFLSVTPLVTNLVLCLQFPILVIFSLLATSCSLHRVGVVEHVIFALHFVASKVSILPIISEFLNLYAPENALNYFTYLSSTNIEYKIFDTLQLHIDAFSIFHLDRIITIIACLIRKGWLGTVTLLVTLIWWSLVATTFYAIKRDDDVVYASVLWLVVIIFPILWDVISIGLPSLVLLLFCFQLNVAIEITVAILISYGVSHYFLQSFLPKVFLVLRQVVFWSSITGLLLANVYKVPKTSRIALKWEPYQNMCFPSTETEAQTVVACQGFEGLLVKWQGRVTSVSITSLSNWPEYFLPVLPVPDEVKDFISCKLGEGPRNCNRTTMGLEEYERCLLLLNVLGKDRCSLENWNTYTFEVALSIDSTYWKLGKQSNNVILNASNRFSKVALALSVGEMVEFEGILSKGVGTKAPSVRVIKMSCGHCQVPTAMIDFLDQRNTTPYHLSRAVSSICNFFLGPILTMHE
;
A
#
# COMPACT_ATOMS: atom_id res chain seq x y z
N MET A 1 28.05 32.13 -20.47
CA MET A 1 28.62 31.54 -19.25
C MET A 1 28.53 32.57 -18.14
N ASP A 2 27.85 32.23 -17.04
CA ASP A 2 27.52 33.18 -15.96
C ASP A 2 28.79 33.71 -15.26
N ARG A 3 28.78 34.95 -14.78
CA ARG A 3 29.93 35.57 -14.09
C ARG A 3 30.31 34.78 -12.84
N GLN A 4 29.31 34.35 -12.08
CA GLN A 4 29.50 33.56 -10.86
C GLN A 4 30.03 32.15 -11.17
N GLU A 5 29.66 31.56 -12.32
CA GLU A 5 30.22 30.28 -12.76
C GLU A 5 31.72 30.39 -13.06
N LYS A 6 32.16 31.49 -13.69
CA LYS A 6 33.58 31.75 -13.96
C LYS A 6 34.39 31.91 -12.67
N LEU A 7 33.85 32.62 -11.68
CA LEU A 7 34.48 32.79 -10.37
C LEU A 7 34.61 31.44 -9.62
N ALA A 8 33.56 30.61 -9.66
CA ALA A 8 33.60 29.28 -9.05
C ALA A 8 34.66 28.38 -9.71
N ARG A 9 34.76 28.38 -11.05
CA ARG A 9 35.83 27.65 -11.76
C ARG A 9 37.21 28.17 -11.39
N ARG A 10 37.40 29.49 -11.34
CA ARG A 10 38.67 30.10 -10.93
C ARG A 10 39.08 29.68 -9.51
N ALA A 11 38.13 29.65 -8.58
CA ALA A 11 38.36 29.16 -7.21
C ALA A 11 38.83 27.69 -7.20
N ALA A 12 38.20 26.83 -7.99
CA ALA A 12 38.59 25.43 -8.13
C ALA A 12 39.97 25.24 -8.77
N GLN A 13 40.32 26.06 -9.76
CA GLN A 13 41.66 26.05 -10.36
C GLN A 13 42.75 26.47 -9.37
N GLN A 14 42.47 27.49 -8.55
CA GLN A 14 43.39 27.93 -7.49
C GLN A 14 43.51 26.89 -6.36
N LEU A 15 42.42 26.20 -6.03
CA LEU A 15 42.44 25.07 -5.10
C LEU A 15 43.32 23.94 -5.66
N PHE A 16 43.15 23.59 -6.94
CA PHE A 16 43.94 22.55 -7.61
C PHE A 16 45.42 22.91 -7.69
N SER A 17 45.76 24.15 -8.06
CA SER A 17 47.16 24.58 -8.18
C SER A 17 47.90 24.58 -6.83
N LYS A 18 47.21 24.94 -5.74
CA LYS A 18 47.80 24.85 -4.38
C LYS A 18 47.95 23.41 -3.89
N LEU A 19 47.03 22.51 -4.24
CA LEU A 19 47.06 21.12 -3.79
C LEU A 19 47.95 20.20 -4.61
N SER A 20 48.11 20.48 -5.90
CA SER A 20 48.89 19.62 -6.80
C SER A 20 50.39 19.71 -6.56
N GLU A 21 50.89 20.81 -6.00
CA GLU A 21 52.33 21.08 -5.82
C GLU A 21 53.16 20.85 -7.11
N GLY A 22 52.53 21.05 -8.28
CA GLY A 22 53.13 20.79 -9.60
C GLY A 22 52.87 19.40 -10.20
N ASN A 23 52.10 18.53 -9.54
CA ASN A 23 51.68 17.22 -10.07
C ASN A 23 50.43 17.32 -10.98
N GLU A 24 50.23 16.33 -11.86
CA GLU A 24 49.09 16.30 -12.79
C GLU A 24 47.75 15.95 -12.13
N PHE A 25 47.75 15.49 -10.87
CA PHE A 25 46.55 15.07 -10.15
C PHE A 25 46.62 15.38 -8.65
N VAL A 26 45.45 15.49 -8.03
CA VAL A 26 45.24 15.63 -6.58
C VAL A 26 44.47 14.40 -6.09
N THR A 27 44.87 13.80 -4.97
CA THR A 27 44.16 12.64 -4.40
C THR A 27 42.97 13.08 -3.53
N SER A 28 41.97 12.21 -3.40
CA SER A 28 40.82 12.43 -2.50
C SER A 28 41.23 12.68 -1.04
N SER A 29 42.30 12.05 -0.56
CA SER A 29 42.83 12.24 0.79
C SER A 29 43.47 13.61 0.99
N MET A 30 44.22 14.13 0.01
CA MET A 30 44.79 15.49 0.05
C MET A 30 43.68 16.55 0.06
N LEU A 31 42.65 16.37 -0.77
CA LEU A 31 41.50 17.26 -0.79
C LEU A 31 40.73 17.22 0.54
N ALA A 32 40.47 16.03 1.09
CA ALA A 32 39.77 15.89 2.38
C ALA A 32 40.54 16.52 3.54
N ALA A 33 41.87 16.34 3.58
CA ALA A 33 42.73 16.95 4.59
C ALA A 33 42.67 18.48 4.53
N ARG A 34 42.73 19.06 3.32
CA ARG A 34 42.65 20.50 3.14
C ARG A 34 41.30 21.08 3.49
N ILE A 35 40.21 20.40 3.15
CA ILE A 35 38.85 20.81 3.57
C ILE A 35 38.76 20.85 5.10
N LYS A 36 39.29 19.83 5.79
CA LYS A 36 39.29 19.76 7.25
C LYS A 36 40.11 20.90 7.89
N GLU A 37 41.26 21.23 7.32
CA GLU A 37 42.10 22.35 7.76
C GLU A 37 41.37 23.70 7.64
N LEU A 38 40.68 23.93 6.50
CA LEU A 38 39.92 25.17 6.29
C LEU A 38 38.74 25.31 7.26
N LEU A 39 38.05 24.21 7.57
CA LEU A 39 36.98 24.21 8.56
C LEU A 39 37.48 24.51 9.98
N GLN A 40 38.71 24.12 10.32
CA GLN A 40 39.35 24.45 11.60
C GLN A 40 39.79 25.92 11.67
N LEU A 41 40.22 26.50 10.55
CA LEU A 41 40.60 27.91 10.48
C LEU A 41 39.40 28.84 10.68
N GLU A 42 38.24 28.52 10.10
CA GLU A 42 37.00 29.28 10.36
C GLU A 42 36.57 29.22 11.84
N GLN A 43 36.86 28.13 12.56
CA GLN A 43 36.60 28.03 14.01
C GLN A 43 37.52 28.94 14.83
N GLY A 44 38.77 29.11 14.41
CA GLY A 44 39.75 29.96 15.09
C GLY A 44 39.53 31.47 14.89
N GLU A 45 38.83 31.87 13.83
CA GLU A 45 38.47 33.27 13.58
C GLU A 45 37.23 33.72 14.40
N GLU A 46 36.29 32.83 14.75
CA GLU A 46 35.14 33.17 15.62
C GLU A 46 35.53 33.27 17.12
N GLU A 47 36.59 32.60 17.58
CA GLU A 47 37.10 32.73 18.97
C GLU A 47 38.08 33.90 19.16
N ALA A 48 38.52 34.57 18.10
CA ALA A 48 39.50 35.66 18.19
C ALA A 48 38.94 36.99 18.76
N ASP A 49 37.62 37.13 18.90
CA ASP A 49 36.99 38.29 19.56
C ASP A 49 36.80 38.11 21.08
N ASN A 50 37.24 36.98 21.67
CA ASN A 50 37.28 36.82 23.12
C ASN A 50 38.65 36.33 23.62
N VAL A 51 39.49 37.33 23.90
CA VAL A 51 40.49 37.35 24.97
C VAL A 51 41.69 36.41 24.81
N THR A 52 42.80 37.04 24.41
CA THR A 52 44.15 36.93 24.97
C THR A 52 44.25 36.06 26.23
N HIS A 53 44.64 34.78 26.08
CA HIS A 53 45.54 33.99 26.95
C HIS A 53 45.21 32.50 26.85
N LYS A 54 45.92 31.77 25.99
CA LYS A 54 46.63 30.52 26.35
C LYS A 54 47.47 30.02 25.19
N LYS A 55 48.74 30.39 25.23
CA LYS A 55 49.81 29.68 24.56
C LYS A 55 50.01 28.35 25.31
N GLN A 56 50.32 27.30 24.55
CA GLN A 56 50.71 25.94 24.97
C GLN A 56 49.57 25.00 25.39
N THR A 57 49.23 24.06 24.50
CA THR A 57 49.55 22.62 24.65
C THR A 57 48.56 21.81 23.82
N SER A 58 49.00 21.20 22.72
CA SER A 58 48.39 19.97 22.21
C SER A 58 49.39 19.23 21.34
N GLN A 59 49.96 18.19 21.97
CA GLN A 59 50.84 17.22 21.38
C GLN A 59 50.13 16.51 20.22
N MET A 60 50.89 16.38 19.14
CA MET A 60 50.63 15.58 17.96
C MET A 60 50.57 14.10 18.32
N SER A 61 49.37 13.52 18.35
CA SER A 61 49.16 12.07 18.40
C SER A 61 49.18 11.48 16.98
N GLN A 62 50.36 10.99 16.60
CA GLN A 62 50.55 10.11 15.46
C GLN A 62 49.93 8.73 15.76
N SER A 63 48.86 8.37 15.06
CA SER A 63 48.53 6.95 14.81
C SER A 63 48.22 6.77 13.32
N ALA A 64 49.21 6.23 12.61
CA ALA A 64 49.18 6.00 11.17
C ALA A 64 48.19 4.89 10.76
N THR A 65 47.55 5.08 9.61
CA THR A 65 47.28 4.00 8.64
C THR A 65 47.70 4.45 7.23
N LEU A 66 48.23 3.49 6.48
CA LEU A 66 49.00 3.62 5.24
C LEU A 66 48.18 3.83 3.94
N GLU A 67 46.94 4.33 3.96
CA GLU A 67 46.40 5.08 2.80
C GLU A 67 47.19 6.39 2.57
N ALA A 68 47.80 6.85 3.67
CA ALA A 68 48.64 8.03 3.87
C ALA A 68 49.99 8.03 3.13
N ARG A 69 50.15 7.33 2.00
CA ARG A 69 51.25 7.69 1.08
C ARG A 69 50.82 7.86 -0.38
N TYR A 70 49.93 7.03 -0.97
CA TYR A 70 49.47 7.19 -2.37
C TYR A 70 48.10 6.54 -2.71
N GLY A 71 47.16 6.36 -1.78
CA GLY A 71 45.90 5.64 -2.04
C GLY A 71 44.65 6.51 -1.88
N GLY A 72 43.98 6.82 -2.99
CA GLY A 72 42.70 7.54 -3.08
C GLY A 72 42.35 7.80 -4.55
N GLU A 73 41.09 8.10 -4.86
CA GLU A 73 40.72 8.46 -6.23
C GLU A 73 41.50 9.71 -6.68
N ARG A 74 41.96 9.70 -7.94
CA ARG A 74 42.79 10.77 -8.51
C ARG A 74 41.91 11.76 -9.27
N PHE A 75 42.06 13.03 -8.94
CA PHE A 75 41.31 14.11 -9.56
C PHE A 75 42.24 15.01 -10.36
N VAL A 76 41.89 15.23 -11.62
CA VAL A 76 42.54 16.20 -12.51
C VAL A 76 41.82 17.55 -12.35
N GLU A 77 42.44 18.64 -12.81
CA GLU A 77 41.85 19.98 -12.83
C GLU A 77 40.42 20.00 -13.45
N GLU A 78 40.20 19.20 -14.49
CA GLU A 78 38.88 19.06 -15.13
C GLU A 78 37.80 18.57 -14.15
N HIS A 79 38.14 17.64 -13.24
CA HIS A 79 37.20 17.15 -12.24
C HIS A 79 36.85 18.24 -11.20
N MET A 80 37.84 19.06 -10.81
CA MET A 80 37.64 20.19 -9.89
C MET A 80 36.79 21.31 -10.52
N THR A 81 37.05 21.63 -11.79
CA THR A 81 36.27 22.63 -12.53
C THR A 81 34.84 22.13 -12.82
N ALA A 82 34.66 20.84 -13.11
CA ALA A 82 33.34 20.21 -13.20
C ALA A 82 32.59 20.25 -11.85
N ALA A 83 33.28 20.00 -10.74
CA ALA A 83 32.72 20.17 -9.40
C ALA A 83 32.25 21.60 -9.13
N ALA A 84 33.04 22.61 -9.50
CA ALA A 84 32.64 24.02 -9.39
C ALA A 84 31.42 24.38 -10.25
N THR A 85 31.32 23.83 -11.47
CA THR A 85 30.12 24.04 -12.31
C THR A 85 28.88 23.41 -11.69
N SER A 86 29.00 22.21 -11.13
CA SER A 86 27.91 21.52 -10.45
C SER A 86 27.45 22.31 -9.23
N TYR A 87 28.39 22.79 -8.41
CA TYR A 87 28.13 23.68 -7.27
C TYR A 87 27.36 24.93 -7.70
N HIS A 88 27.83 25.64 -8.74
CA HIS A 88 27.18 26.85 -9.24
C HIS A 88 25.74 26.60 -9.73
N GLN A 89 25.47 25.42 -10.28
CA GLN A 89 24.13 24.99 -10.69
C GLN A 89 23.23 24.56 -9.52
N GLY A 90 23.75 24.56 -8.29
CA GLY A 90 23.04 24.09 -7.10
C GLY A 90 22.92 22.56 -7.05
N TYR A 91 23.93 21.85 -7.54
CA TYR A 91 24.10 20.41 -7.32
C TYR A 91 25.26 20.16 -6.37
N LEU A 92 25.16 19.11 -5.57
CA LEU A 92 26.30 18.64 -4.81
C LEU A 92 27.43 18.24 -5.77
N PRO A 93 28.67 18.71 -5.55
CA PRO A 93 29.80 18.32 -6.38
C PRO A 93 29.97 16.79 -6.47
N PRO A 94 30.20 16.22 -7.67
CA PRO A 94 30.36 14.78 -7.85
C PRO A 94 31.53 14.20 -7.05
N LEU A 95 32.57 15.02 -6.82
CA LEU A 95 33.73 14.69 -5.99
C LEU A 95 33.36 14.34 -4.54
N GLN A 96 32.23 14.85 -4.02
CA GLN A 96 31.80 14.59 -2.64
C GLN A 96 31.57 13.11 -2.35
N HIS A 97 31.26 12.29 -3.36
CA HIS A 97 31.06 10.86 -3.17
C HIS A 97 32.32 10.11 -2.70
N PHE A 98 33.49 10.67 -3.04
CA PHE A 98 34.81 10.10 -2.71
C PHE A 98 35.42 10.73 -1.46
N LEU A 99 34.72 11.69 -0.85
CA LEU A 99 35.15 12.39 0.35
C LEU A 99 34.38 11.85 1.57
N PRO A 100 35.01 11.84 2.76
CA PRO A 100 34.29 11.54 3.99
C PRO A 100 33.21 12.61 4.26
N PRO A 101 32.14 12.27 5.02
CA PRO A 101 31.19 13.27 5.46
C PRO A 101 31.88 14.30 6.37
N PHE A 102 31.59 15.58 6.15
CA PHE A 102 32.10 16.69 6.95
C PHE A 102 30.95 17.27 7.78
N GLU A 103 31.16 17.48 9.08
CA GLU A 103 30.19 18.12 9.98
C GLU A 103 30.62 19.59 10.19
N LEU A 104 29.72 20.54 9.96
CA LEU A 104 29.92 21.94 10.34
C LEU A 104 29.69 22.09 11.86
N PRO A 105 30.52 22.85 12.59
CA PRO A 105 30.23 23.19 13.98
C PRO A 105 28.91 23.96 14.05
N THR A 106 27.92 23.41 14.74
CA THR A 106 26.64 24.08 14.97
C THR A 106 26.84 25.27 15.91
N GLN A 107 26.47 26.49 15.50
CA GLN A 107 26.42 27.65 16.38
C GLN A 107 25.60 27.34 17.65
N PRO A 108 26.06 27.75 18.85
CA PRO A 108 25.37 27.46 20.10
C PRO A 108 24.13 28.35 20.22
N THR A 109 22.96 27.81 19.85
CA THR A 109 21.70 28.51 20.16
C THR A 109 21.41 28.44 21.66
N SER A 110 21.66 29.56 22.33
CA SER A 110 21.06 30.06 23.57
C SER A 110 21.11 29.20 24.86
N SER A 111 21.76 29.81 25.85
CA SER A 111 22.03 29.46 27.26
C SER A 111 20.87 29.03 28.18
N CYS A 112 19.78 28.40 27.70
CA CYS A 112 18.65 28.02 28.57
C CYS A 112 18.40 26.51 28.66
N SER A 113 19.45 25.69 28.57
CA SER A 113 19.32 24.22 28.48
C SER A 113 20.15 23.42 29.48
N SER A 114 20.88 24.06 30.41
CA SER A 114 21.85 23.36 31.26
C SER A 114 21.24 22.44 32.33
N PHE A 115 20.01 22.71 32.79
CA PHE A 115 19.34 21.90 33.81
C PHE A 115 18.73 20.62 33.21
N PHE A 116 17.92 20.75 32.16
CA PHE A 116 17.24 19.59 31.55
C PHE A 116 18.16 18.69 30.74
N ILE A 117 19.23 19.21 30.12
CA ILE A 117 20.24 18.38 29.45
C ILE A 117 21.00 17.53 30.48
N ARG A 118 21.23 18.00 31.71
CA ARG A 118 21.86 17.19 32.77
C ARG A 118 20.93 16.06 33.26
N THR A 119 19.63 16.32 33.38
CA THR A 119 18.65 15.31 33.82
C THR A 119 18.38 14.26 32.73
N PHE A 120 18.32 14.65 31.46
CA PHE A 120 18.23 13.69 30.34
C PHE A 120 19.57 13.03 29.99
N ALA A 121 20.71 13.66 30.29
CA ALA A 121 22.01 13.00 30.23
C ALA A 121 22.08 11.85 31.24
N SER A 122 21.49 11.99 32.44
CA SER A 122 21.45 10.87 33.39
C SER A 122 20.55 9.72 32.90
N ILE A 123 19.37 10.01 32.34
CA ILE A 123 18.46 8.97 31.79
C ILE A 123 19.04 8.32 30.53
N SER A 124 19.62 9.10 29.61
CA SER A 124 20.25 8.55 28.39
C SER A 124 21.56 7.79 28.69
N SER A 125 22.25 8.11 29.79
CA SER A 125 23.37 7.34 30.32
C SER A 125 22.93 6.05 31.02
N ALA A 126 21.77 6.05 31.69
CA ALA A 126 21.17 4.87 32.32
C ALA A 126 20.68 3.83 31.30
N VAL A 127 20.32 4.26 30.08
CA VAL A 127 19.89 3.37 28.98
C VAL A 127 20.97 3.17 27.91
N GLY A 128 22.15 3.82 28.02
CA GLY A 128 23.28 3.59 27.10
C GLY A 128 23.01 3.91 25.62
N ILE A 129 22.02 4.76 25.32
CA ILE A 129 21.48 4.96 23.96
C ILE A 129 22.37 5.90 23.12
N ARG A 130 23.03 6.91 23.70
CA ARG A 130 23.59 8.00 22.90
C ARG A 130 24.84 7.64 22.09
N ASN A 131 25.72 6.80 22.63
CA ASN A 131 26.98 6.43 21.95
C ASN A 131 26.89 5.11 21.17
N ARG A 132 25.83 4.31 21.33
CA ARG A 132 25.69 3.01 20.66
C ARG A 132 24.91 3.07 19.34
N TRP A 133 24.18 4.16 19.06
CA TRP A 133 23.42 4.32 17.81
C TRP A 133 24.26 4.71 16.59
N LYS A 134 25.43 5.35 16.76
CA LYS A 134 26.30 5.69 15.62
C LYS A 134 27.00 4.46 14.99
N ASP A 135 27.17 3.37 15.76
CA ASP A 135 27.96 2.20 15.35
C ASP A 135 27.15 0.91 15.08
N THR A 136 25.81 0.99 15.03
CA THR A 136 24.97 -0.20 14.77
C THR A 136 24.74 -0.42 13.28
N GLN A 137 24.89 -1.67 12.83
CA GLN A 137 24.57 -2.13 11.47
C GLN A 137 23.20 -1.64 10.96
N PHE A 138 22.25 -1.42 11.87
CA PHE A 138 20.94 -0.86 11.57
C PHE A 138 21.00 0.58 11.04
N ALA A 139 21.78 1.49 11.64
CA ALA A 139 21.92 2.87 11.17
C ALA A 139 22.59 2.94 9.78
N ILE A 140 23.53 2.04 9.52
CA ILE A 140 24.16 1.89 8.20
C ILE A 140 23.12 1.40 7.19
N ALA A 141 22.34 0.37 7.53
CA ALA A 141 21.30 -0.20 6.67
C ALA A 141 20.20 0.82 6.33
N THR A 142 19.71 1.59 7.31
CA THR A 142 18.70 2.63 7.09
C THR A 142 19.24 3.77 6.24
N SER A 143 20.49 4.20 6.45
CA SER A 143 21.11 5.23 5.61
C SER A 143 21.28 4.78 4.16
N LYS A 144 21.63 3.50 3.93
CA LYS A 144 21.70 2.88 2.60
C LYS A 144 20.32 2.80 1.97
N LEU A 145 19.29 2.39 2.72
CA LEU A 145 17.90 2.33 2.24
C LEU A 145 17.38 3.71 1.83
N VAL A 146 17.61 4.73 2.66
CA VAL A 146 17.18 6.11 2.39
C VAL A 146 17.88 6.68 1.15
N LYS A 147 19.19 6.43 0.98
CA LYS A 147 19.92 6.78 -0.25
C LYS A 147 19.40 6.03 -1.48
N TYR A 148 19.12 4.74 -1.33
CA TYR A 148 18.60 3.90 -2.40
C TYR A 148 17.23 4.41 -2.88
N LEU A 149 16.27 4.59 -1.97
CA LEU A 149 14.93 5.05 -2.28
C LEU A 149 14.89 6.50 -2.77
N GLY A 150 15.68 7.39 -2.15
CA GLY A 150 15.66 8.83 -2.45
C GLY A 150 16.44 9.24 -3.71
N ILE A 151 17.47 8.51 -4.11
CA ILE A 151 18.32 8.87 -5.26
C ILE A 151 18.42 7.75 -6.28
N ASP A 152 18.88 6.56 -5.85
CA ASP A 152 19.22 5.50 -6.81
C ASP A 152 17.98 4.95 -7.52
N LEU A 153 16.85 4.85 -6.81
CA LEU A 153 15.57 4.42 -7.40
C LEU A 153 15.11 5.42 -8.46
N ILE A 154 15.16 6.73 -8.20
CA ILE A 154 14.81 7.75 -9.18
C ILE A 154 15.75 7.68 -10.38
N ARG A 155 17.06 7.49 -10.16
CA ARG A 155 18.05 7.35 -11.22
C ARG A 155 17.78 6.10 -12.07
N LYS A 156 17.53 4.95 -11.43
CA LYS A 156 17.17 3.70 -12.10
C LYS A 156 15.85 3.82 -12.86
N MET A 157 14.84 4.48 -12.30
CA MET A 157 13.56 4.76 -12.95
C MET A 157 13.75 5.65 -14.19
N LYS A 158 14.62 6.67 -14.10
CA LYS A 158 14.96 7.54 -15.23
C LYS A 158 15.73 6.77 -16.31
N TYR A 159 16.68 5.91 -15.94
CA TYR A 159 17.35 5.01 -16.88
C TYR A 159 16.41 3.99 -17.50
N TRP A 160 15.47 3.45 -16.72
CA TRP A 160 14.45 2.54 -17.21
C TRP A 160 13.53 3.24 -18.20
N TYR A 161 13.08 4.46 -17.89
CA TYR A 161 12.28 5.30 -18.77
C TYR A 161 12.98 5.61 -20.09
N TYR A 162 14.25 6.04 -20.06
CA TYR A 162 15.01 6.29 -21.29
C TYR A 162 15.44 5.02 -22.03
N GLY A 163 15.64 3.92 -21.31
CA GLY A 163 15.95 2.59 -21.87
C GLY A 163 14.72 1.81 -22.34
N MET A 164 13.53 2.41 -22.20
CA MET A 164 12.27 1.85 -22.65
C MET A 164 12.09 2.14 -24.15
N SER A 165 12.57 1.22 -24.98
CA SER A 165 12.28 1.25 -26.42
C SER A 165 10.78 1.12 -26.67
N SER A 166 10.28 1.65 -27.79
CA SER A 166 8.88 1.53 -28.20
C SER A 166 8.37 0.08 -28.18
N SER A 167 9.25 -0.90 -28.48
CA SER A 167 8.95 -2.33 -28.39
C SER A 167 8.67 -2.84 -26.97
N LYS A 168 9.38 -2.34 -25.95
CA LYS A 168 9.16 -2.72 -24.55
C LYS A 168 7.88 -2.12 -23.98
N VAL A 169 7.53 -0.89 -24.40
CA VAL A 169 6.25 -0.24 -24.03
C VAL A 169 5.07 -1.03 -24.58
N ILE A 170 5.13 -1.42 -25.87
CA ILE A 170 4.07 -2.20 -26.50
C ILE A 170 3.91 -3.55 -25.80
N MET A 171 5.01 -4.25 -25.50
CA MET A 171 4.96 -5.53 -24.76
C MET A 171 4.42 -5.38 -23.34
N LEU A 172 4.78 -4.30 -22.63
CA LEU A 172 4.26 -4.01 -21.29
C LEU A 172 2.76 -3.71 -21.34
N LEU A 173 2.32 -2.91 -22.31
CA LEU A 173 0.90 -2.59 -22.52
C LEU A 173 0.09 -3.83 -22.90
N LEU A 174 0.64 -4.70 -23.76
CA LEU A 174 0.01 -5.99 -24.09
C LEU A 174 -0.07 -6.91 -22.89
N MET A 175 0.97 -6.96 -22.05
CA MET A 175 0.97 -7.77 -20.82
C MET A 175 -0.02 -7.24 -19.79
N ILE A 176 -0.08 -5.92 -19.58
CA ILE A 176 -1.08 -5.25 -18.74
C ILE A 176 -2.49 -5.50 -19.28
N SER A 177 -2.70 -5.38 -20.58
CA SER A 177 -3.99 -5.68 -21.23
C SER A 177 -4.39 -7.14 -21.08
N CYS A 178 -3.44 -8.07 -21.14
CA CYS A 178 -3.68 -9.50 -20.92
C CYS A 178 -4.06 -9.77 -19.46
N LEU A 179 -3.33 -9.19 -18.50
CA LEU A 179 -3.66 -9.26 -17.07
C LEU A 179 -5.06 -8.69 -16.79
N PHE A 180 -5.41 -7.56 -17.41
CA PHE A 180 -6.75 -6.98 -17.30
C PHE A 180 -7.83 -7.86 -17.93
N SER A 181 -7.54 -8.57 -19.02
CA SER A 181 -8.46 -9.53 -19.62
C SER A 181 -8.71 -10.76 -18.74
N VAL A 182 -7.73 -11.17 -17.93
CA VAL A 182 -7.82 -12.32 -17.02
C VAL A 182 -8.64 -12.01 -15.77
N ILE A 183 -8.58 -10.77 -15.29
CA ILE A 183 -9.21 -10.37 -14.03
C ILE A 183 -10.74 -10.24 -14.15
N GLY A 184 -11.28 -10.13 -15.37
CA GLY A 184 -12.71 -9.94 -15.62
C GLY A 184 -13.16 -8.52 -15.28
N ASN A 185 -14.14 -8.01 -16.04
CA ASN A 185 -14.55 -6.60 -15.94
C ASN A 185 -15.07 -6.21 -14.54
N ASP A 186 -15.64 -7.16 -13.80
CA ASP A 186 -16.25 -6.94 -12.48
C ASP A 186 -15.20 -6.74 -11.37
N ASN A 187 -14.01 -7.34 -11.48
CA ASN A 187 -12.93 -7.20 -10.47
C ASN A 187 -11.94 -6.06 -10.78
N LEU A 188 -12.06 -5.47 -11.98
CA LEU A 188 -11.21 -4.36 -12.43
C LEU A 188 -11.53 -3.05 -11.71
N VAL A 189 -12.82 -2.81 -11.44
CA VAL A 189 -13.30 -1.60 -10.74
C VAL A 189 -12.84 -1.57 -9.28
N SER A 190 -12.73 -2.73 -8.62
CA SER A 190 -12.24 -2.83 -7.24
C SER A 190 -10.71 -2.78 -7.12
N LEU A 191 -9.96 -3.13 -8.17
CA LEU A 191 -8.49 -3.12 -8.17
C LEU A 191 -7.90 -1.72 -8.31
N PHE A 192 -8.56 -0.82 -9.06
CA PHE A 192 -8.03 0.51 -9.36
C PHE A 192 -7.73 1.36 -8.10
N PRO A 193 -8.63 1.46 -7.10
CA PRO A 193 -8.34 2.16 -5.84
C PRO A 193 -7.13 1.57 -5.11
N VAL A 194 -7.00 0.24 -5.04
CA VAL A 194 -5.86 -0.40 -4.37
C VAL A 194 -4.54 -0.06 -5.05
N ALA A 195 -4.49 -0.08 -6.39
CA ALA A 195 -3.30 0.29 -7.16
C ALA A 195 -2.93 1.78 -6.96
N ALA A 196 -3.92 2.69 -7.03
CA ALA A 196 -3.70 4.12 -6.82
C ALA A 196 -3.19 4.43 -5.40
N LEU A 197 -3.67 3.72 -4.38
CA LEU A 197 -3.20 3.84 -3.00
C LEU A 197 -1.74 3.39 -2.85
N CYS A 198 -1.35 2.27 -3.48
CA CYS A 198 0.03 1.79 -3.42
C CYS A 198 1.01 2.71 -4.16
N ILE A 199 0.63 3.22 -5.33
CA ILE A 199 1.46 4.14 -6.13
C ILE A 199 1.64 5.46 -5.40
N SER A 200 0.58 6.02 -4.80
CA SER A 200 0.67 7.26 -4.04
C SER A 200 1.56 7.11 -2.80
N LEU A 201 1.44 6.00 -2.06
CA LEU A 201 2.33 5.71 -0.93
C LEU A 201 3.79 5.59 -1.36
N LEU A 202 4.09 4.85 -2.44
CA LEU A 202 5.45 4.73 -2.95
C LEU A 202 6.03 6.09 -3.39
N CYS A 203 5.22 6.92 -4.04
CA CYS A 203 5.62 8.28 -4.39
C CYS A 203 5.94 9.12 -3.14
N MET A 204 5.10 9.04 -2.09
CA MET A 204 5.35 9.70 -0.80
C MET A 204 6.64 9.23 -0.14
N MET A 205 6.91 7.91 -0.14
CA MET A 205 8.13 7.32 0.41
C MET A 205 9.38 7.86 -0.31
N VAL A 206 9.38 7.83 -1.65
CA VAL A 206 10.50 8.33 -2.47
C VAL A 206 10.72 9.82 -2.25
N CYS A 207 9.66 10.63 -2.25
CA CYS A 207 9.75 12.06 -2.01
C CYS A 207 10.30 12.35 -0.60
N THR A 208 9.82 11.63 0.41
CA THR A 208 10.32 11.74 1.80
C THR A 208 11.81 11.39 1.87
N CYS A 209 12.23 10.26 1.33
CA CYS A 209 13.65 9.89 1.31
C CYS A 209 14.50 10.93 0.55
N THR A 210 13.99 11.47 -0.57
CA THR A 210 14.67 12.53 -1.33
C THR A 210 14.89 13.77 -0.47
N VAL A 211 13.87 14.18 0.28
CA VAL A 211 13.96 15.29 1.25
C VAL A 211 15.03 15.00 2.31
N LEU A 212 14.98 13.81 2.93
CA LEU A 212 15.93 13.43 3.98
C LEU A 212 17.38 13.38 3.47
N VAL A 213 17.60 12.91 2.25
CA VAL A 213 18.93 12.85 1.63
C VAL A 213 19.43 14.24 1.25
N ASN A 214 18.61 15.05 0.58
CA ASN A 214 18.96 16.44 0.24
C ASN A 214 19.29 17.25 1.50
N TYR A 215 18.59 16.95 2.59
CA TYR A 215 18.84 17.56 3.89
C TYR A 215 20.24 17.26 4.44
N LYS A 216 20.72 16.02 4.33
CA LYS A 216 22.09 15.66 4.69
C LYS A 216 23.13 16.32 3.77
N HIS A 217 22.83 16.37 2.48
CA HIS A 217 23.72 16.99 1.49
C HIS A 217 23.83 18.50 1.64
N LEU A 218 22.95 19.16 2.40
CA LEU A 218 23.07 20.60 2.64
C LEU A 218 24.32 20.96 3.44
N ASP A 219 24.67 20.16 4.46
CA ASP A 219 25.89 20.42 5.26
C ASP A 219 27.13 20.26 4.39
N GLU A 220 27.18 19.18 3.63
CA GLU A 220 28.26 18.91 2.68
C GLU A 220 28.34 20.04 1.63
N PHE A 221 27.21 20.53 1.12
CA PHE A 221 27.17 21.63 0.17
C PHE A 221 27.70 22.94 0.77
N LYS A 222 27.38 23.25 2.03
CA LYS A 222 27.89 24.43 2.73
C LYS A 222 29.40 24.35 2.99
N VAL A 223 29.95 23.16 3.23
CA VAL A 223 31.40 22.96 3.31
C VAL A 223 32.08 23.35 1.99
N TRP A 224 31.47 23.00 0.85
CA TRP A 224 31.96 23.46 -0.46
C TRP A 224 31.81 24.97 -0.66
N SER A 225 30.75 25.60 -0.12
CA SER A 225 30.62 27.07 -0.10
C SER A 225 31.80 27.72 0.62
N VAL A 226 32.16 27.23 1.82
CA VAL A 226 33.30 27.69 2.62
C VAL A 226 34.60 27.56 1.83
N VAL A 227 34.86 26.37 1.30
CA VAL A 227 36.10 26.07 0.57
C VAL A 227 36.23 26.99 -0.65
N LEU A 228 35.22 27.08 -1.51
CA LEU A 228 35.30 27.89 -2.73
C LEU A 228 35.39 29.40 -2.42
N LYS A 229 34.72 29.88 -1.38
CA LYS A 229 34.79 31.27 -0.94
C LYS A 229 36.16 31.64 -0.38
N HIS A 230 36.84 30.70 0.30
CA HIS A 230 38.20 30.92 0.80
C HIS A 230 39.21 31.17 -0.33
N TYR A 231 39.10 30.46 -1.46
CA TYR A 231 39.98 30.68 -2.62
C TYR A 231 39.56 31.87 -3.48
N CYS A 232 38.26 32.20 -3.54
CA CYS A 232 37.77 33.35 -4.28
C CYS A 232 36.73 34.14 -3.45
N GLN A 233 37.18 35.21 -2.80
CA GLN A 233 36.32 36.04 -1.94
C GLN A 233 35.19 36.76 -2.68
N GLU A 234 35.33 36.98 -3.99
CA GLU A 234 34.29 37.61 -4.84
C GLU A 234 33.12 36.67 -5.18
N LEU A 235 33.19 35.38 -4.82
CA LEU A 235 32.16 34.39 -5.13
C LEU A 235 30.96 34.52 -4.18
N SER A 236 29.77 34.76 -4.74
CA SER A 236 28.53 34.80 -3.95
C SER A 236 28.01 33.38 -3.68
N THR A 237 28.21 32.88 -2.46
CA THR A 237 27.73 31.53 -2.05
C THR A 237 26.21 31.47 -1.90
N GLU A 238 25.56 32.58 -1.52
CA GLU A 238 24.11 32.67 -1.32
C GLU A 238 23.30 32.28 -2.57
N THR A 239 23.79 32.66 -3.76
CA THR A 239 23.10 32.36 -5.02
C THR A 239 23.10 30.86 -5.31
N ALA A 240 24.23 30.18 -5.06
CA ALA A 240 24.37 28.74 -5.25
C ALA A 240 23.55 27.96 -4.22
N GLU A 241 23.58 28.40 -2.96
CA GLU A 241 22.78 27.81 -1.87
C GLU A 241 21.28 27.97 -2.12
N LYS A 242 20.83 29.15 -2.57
CA LYS A 242 19.43 29.38 -2.93
C LYS A 242 18.99 28.50 -4.10
N LYS A 243 19.84 28.29 -5.12
CA LYS A 243 19.57 27.34 -6.21
C LYS A 243 19.46 25.90 -5.70
N PHE A 244 20.34 25.49 -4.79
CA PHE A 244 20.30 24.16 -4.16
C PHE A 244 19.00 23.97 -3.35
N GLN A 245 18.63 24.95 -2.52
CA GLN A 245 17.42 24.91 -1.70
C GLN A 245 16.12 24.95 -2.54
N ASN A 246 16.06 25.74 -3.61
CA ASN A 246 14.84 25.84 -4.43
C ASN A 246 14.49 24.52 -5.13
N ARG A 247 15.47 23.64 -5.36
CA ARG A 247 15.21 22.30 -5.91
C ARG A 247 14.43 21.40 -4.96
N TRP A 248 14.39 21.73 -3.67
CA TRP A 248 13.66 20.93 -2.68
C TRP A 248 12.15 21.08 -2.84
N CYS A 249 11.67 22.18 -3.44
CA CYS A 249 10.26 22.38 -3.73
C CYS A 249 9.64 21.21 -4.52
N VAL A 250 10.42 20.57 -5.41
CA VAL A 250 9.94 19.47 -6.26
C VAL A 250 9.51 18.24 -5.45
N PRO A 251 10.38 17.60 -4.63
CA PRO A 251 9.95 16.46 -3.81
C PRO A 251 8.89 16.83 -2.78
N TYR A 252 8.84 18.08 -2.30
CA TYR A 252 7.76 18.51 -1.40
C TYR A 252 6.40 18.57 -2.10
N LEU A 253 6.31 19.23 -3.26
CA LEU A 253 5.09 19.26 -4.06
C LEU A 253 4.66 17.84 -4.44
N GLY A 254 5.61 16.98 -4.84
CA GLY A 254 5.35 15.57 -5.12
C GLY A 254 4.77 14.83 -3.92
N MET A 255 5.32 15.03 -2.72
CA MET A 255 4.81 14.43 -1.47
C MET A 255 3.39 14.90 -1.15
N PHE A 256 3.09 16.21 -1.27
CA PHE A 256 1.74 16.74 -1.01
C PHE A 256 0.71 16.26 -2.02
N CYS A 257 1.05 16.25 -3.32
CA CYS A 257 0.16 15.70 -4.35
C CYS A 257 -0.12 14.21 -4.10
N ALA A 258 0.92 13.44 -3.75
CA ALA A 258 0.77 12.03 -3.43
C ALA A 258 -0.07 11.80 -2.17
N LEU A 259 0.08 12.64 -1.15
CA LEU A 259 -0.74 12.61 0.07
C LEU A 259 -2.23 12.85 -0.24
N ILE A 260 -2.55 13.83 -1.08
CA ILE A 260 -3.95 14.11 -1.47
C ILE A 260 -4.56 12.91 -2.19
N ILE A 261 -3.81 12.29 -3.12
CA ILE A 261 -4.25 11.08 -3.82
C ILE A 261 -4.46 9.95 -2.80
N PHE A 262 -3.50 9.71 -1.90
CA PHE A 262 -3.60 8.68 -0.87
C PHE A 262 -4.87 8.86 -0.02
N LEU A 263 -5.11 10.07 0.49
CA LEU A 263 -6.30 10.39 1.30
C LEU A 263 -7.59 10.23 0.51
N SER A 264 -7.62 10.68 -0.75
CA SER A 264 -8.82 10.56 -1.59
C SER A 264 -9.24 9.11 -1.87
N VAL A 265 -8.27 8.20 -1.94
CA VAL A 265 -8.49 6.79 -2.29
C VAL A 265 -8.68 5.91 -1.04
N THR A 266 -8.13 6.32 0.11
CA THR A 266 -8.26 5.60 1.40
C THR A 266 -9.69 5.15 1.74
N PRO A 267 -10.75 6.00 1.64
CA PRO A 267 -12.11 5.59 2.00
C PRO A 267 -12.78 4.63 0.99
N LEU A 268 -12.15 4.37 -0.16
CA LEU A 268 -12.63 3.42 -1.18
C LEU A 268 -12.03 2.01 -0.99
N VAL A 269 -11.07 1.86 -0.08
CA VAL A 269 -10.29 0.63 0.08
C VAL A 269 -10.67 -0.06 1.40
N THR A 270 -10.65 -1.40 1.41
CA THR A 270 -10.96 -2.22 2.60
C THR A 270 -9.91 -2.06 3.70
N ASN A 271 -10.32 -2.16 4.96
CA ASN A 271 -9.43 -2.10 6.15
C ASN A 271 -8.23 -3.06 6.07
N LEU A 272 -8.40 -4.24 5.45
CA LEU A 272 -7.33 -5.22 5.24
C LEU A 272 -6.12 -4.64 4.48
N VAL A 273 -6.38 -3.87 3.42
CA VAL A 273 -5.32 -3.25 2.62
C VAL A 273 -4.65 -2.12 3.41
N LEU A 274 -5.41 -1.36 4.22
CA LEU A 274 -4.84 -0.36 5.12
C LEU A 274 -3.93 -1.01 6.18
N CYS A 275 -4.33 -2.16 6.74
CA CYS A 275 -3.53 -2.96 7.67
C CYS A 275 -2.18 -3.36 7.06
N LEU A 276 -2.18 -3.78 5.80
CA LEU A 276 -0.96 -4.12 5.07
C LEU A 276 -0.01 -2.92 4.94
N GLN A 277 -0.50 -1.67 4.89
CA GLN A 277 0.36 -0.49 4.78
C GLN A 277 0.85 0.05 6.13
N PHE A 278 0.20 -0.30 7.24
CA PHE A 278 0.42 0.33 8.55
C PHE A 278 1.89 0.32 9.04
N PRO A 279 2.64 -0.80 9.01
CA PRO A 279 4.04 -0.81 9.42
C PRO A 279 4.95 0.04 8.53
N ILE A 280 4.65 0.19 7.24
CA ILE A 280 5.39 1.09 6.36
C ILE A 280 5.23 2.53 6.85
N LEU A 281 4.02 2.93 7.23
CA LEU A 281 3.75 4.26 7.79
C LEU A 281 4.55 4.48 9.09
N VAL A 282 4.61 3.47 9.97
CA VAL A 282 5.37 3.52 11.23
C VAL A 282 6.89 3.60 10.99
N ILE A 283 7.44 2.81 10.06
CA ILE A 283 8.86 2.85 9.75
C ILE A 283 9.25 4.23 9.21
N PHE A 284 8.46 4.79 8.30
CA PHE A 284 8.73 6.10 7.72
C PHE A 284 8.52 7.24 8.71
N SER A 285 7.57 7.14 9.65
CA SER A 285 7.41 8.13 10.72
C SER A 285 8.64 8.15 11.64
N LEU A 286 9.15 6.98 12.04
CA LEU A 286 10.36 6.85 12.85
C LEU A 286 11.61 7.39 12.13
N LEU A 287 11.77 7.05 10.85
CA LEU A 287 12.87 7.57 10.02
C LEU A 287 12.82 9.10 9.93
N ALA A 288 11.65 9.67 9.60
CA ALA A 288 11.49 11.11 9.49
C ALA A 288 11.78 11.82 10.83
N THR A 289 11.28 11.27 11.96
CA THR A 289 11.55 11.81 13.30
C THR A 289 13.03 11.76 13.65
N SER A 290 13.72 10.66 13.35
CA SER A 290 15.15 10.53 13.64
C SER A 290 15.99 11.61 12.95
N CYS A 291 15.67 11.94 11.69
CA CYS A 291 16.35 13.00 10.94
C CYS A 291 15.98 14.40 11.43
N SER A 292 14.70 14.64 11.74
CA SER A 292 14.25 15.96 12.19
C SER A 292 14.79 16.29 13.60
N LEU A 293 14.92 15.30 14.49
CA LEU A 293 15.50 15.45 15.83
C LEU A 293 16.93 15.98 15.81
N HIS A 294 17.72 15.59 14.81
CA HIS A 294 19.12 16.02 14.70
C HIS A 294 19.27 17.54 14.62
N ARG A 295 18.26 18.28 14.12
CA ARG A 295 18.43 19.69 13.73
C ARG A 295 17.40 20.65 14.27
N VAL A 296 16.14 20.21 14.39
CA VAL A 296 15.14 21.03 15.08
C VAL A 296 15.45 21.02 16.58
N GLY A 297 15.79 19.85 17.12
CA GLY A 297 16.06 19.62 18.53
C GLY A 297 14.97 18.77 19.20
N VAL A 298 15.26 18.21 20.36
CA VAL A 298 14.33 17.31 21.08
C VAL A 298 13.10 18.06 21.59
N VAL A 299 13.27 19.32 21.98
CA VAL A 299 12.23 20.12 22.64
C VAL A 299 11.02 20.30 21.73
N GLU A 300 11.24 20.68 20.48
CA GLU A 300 10.20 20.92 19.49
C GLU A 300 9.45 19.62 19.15
N HIS A 301 10.15 18.47 19.11
CA HIS A 301 9.54 17.16 18.90
C HIS A 301 8.73 16.67 20.10
N VAL A 302 9.17 16.95 21.33
CA VAL A 302 8.42 16.61 22.55
C VAL A 302 7.17 17.46 22.67
N ILE A 303 7.28 18.78 22.43
CA ILE A 303 6.14 19.70 22.36
C ILE A 303 5.16 19.22 21.29
N PHE A 304 5.65 18.89 20.09
CA PHE A 304 4.81 18.35 19.03
C PHE A 304 4.12 17.04 19.44
N ALA A 305 4.86 16.07 19.98
CA ALA A 305 4.29 14.79 20.40
C ALA A 305 3.18 14.98 21.44
N LEU A 306 3.39 15.90 22.39
CA LEU A 306 2.38 16.26 23.39
C LEU A 306 1.12 16.84 22.73
N HIS A 307 1.26 17.83 21.83
CA HIS A 307 0.12 18.40 21.11
C HIS A 307 -0.55 17.41 20.15
N PHE A 308 0.21 16.49 19.57
CA PHE A 308 -0.30 15.46 18.68
C PHE A 308 -1.19 14.47 19.45
N VAL A 309 -0.70 13.97 20.58
CA VAL A 309 -1.47 13.09 21.47
C VAL A 309 -2.68 13.82 22.01
N ALA A 310 -2.52 15.09 22.39
CA ALA A 310 -3.61 15.90 22.93
C ALA A 310 -4.65 16.33 21.87
N SER A 311 -4.31 16.48 20.59
CA SER A 311 -5.26 16.95 19.56
C SER A 311 -6.06 15.82 18.89
N LYS A 312 -5.65 14.56 19.05
CA LYS A 312 -6.37 13.41 18.49
C LYS A 312 -7.31 12.82 19.54
N VAL A 313 -8.56 13.29 19.52
CA VAL A 313 -9.73 12.83 20.31
C VAL A 313 -9.79 11.29 20.44
N SER A 314 -9.39 10.58 19.39
CA SER A 314 -9.45 9.12 19.32
C SER A 314 -8.38 8.36 20.12
N ILE A 315 -7.36 9.02 20.68
CA ILE A 315 -6.32 8.37 21.52
C ILE A 315 -6.77 8.29 23.00
N LEU A 316 -7.62 9.21 23.46
CA LEU A 316 -8.09 9.23 24.84
C LEU A 316 -8.82 7.94 25.29
N PRO A 317 -9.72 7.33 24.49
CA PRO A 317 -10.36 6.07 24.87
C PRO A 317 -9.34 4.93 25.04
N ILE A 318 -8.25 4.95 24.26
CA ILE A 318 -7.17 3.95 24.34
C ILE A 318 -6.32 4.17 25.59
N ILE A 319 -6.00 5.42 25.90
CA ILE A 319 -5.29 5.77 27.14
C ILE A 319 -6.15 5.44 28.34
N SER A 320 -7.47 5.71 28.31
CA SER A 320 -8.38 5.37 29.41
C SER A 320 -8.55 3.85 29.58
N GLU A 321 -8.60 3.09 28.49
CA GLU A 321 -8.70 1.62 28.50
C GLU A 321 -7.39 0.96 28.96
N PHE A 322 -6.24 1.49 28.54
CA PHE A 322 -4.92 1.04 29.03
C PHE A 322 -4.66 1.44 30.49
N LEU A 323 -5.09 2.64 30.90
CA LEU A 323 -5.02 3.09 32.29
C LEU A 323 -6.04 2.36 33.15
N ASN A 324 -7.15 1.85 32.63
CA ASN A 324 -8.09 1.00 33.38
C ASN A 324 -7.44 -0.29 33.92
N LEU A 325 -6.35 -0.76 33.30
CA LEU A 325 -5.56 -1.88 33.82
C LEU A 325 -4.67 -1.52 35.02
N TYR A 326 -4.42 -0.23 35.27
CA TYR A 326 -3.38 0.21 36.23
C TYR A 326 -3.77 1.41 37.13
N ALA A 327 -4.90 2.09 36.87
CA ALA A 327 -5.29 3.34 37.51
C ALA A 327 -6.62 3.22 38.28
N PRO A 328 -6.79 3.95 39.40
CA PRO A 328 -8.02 3.94 40.19
C PRO A 328 -9.20 4.60 39.46
N GLU A 329 -10.42 4.10 39.69
CA GLU A 329 -11.69 4.52 39.06
C GLU A 329 -11.91 6.04 39.03
N ASN A 330 -11.38 6.78 40.00
CA ASN A 330 -11.52 8.23 40.10
C ASN A 330 -10.77 9.00 38.98
N ALA A 331 -9.66 8.48 38.47
CA ALA A 331 -8.94 9.11 37.36
C ALA A 331 -9.72 8.98 36.04
N LEU A 332 -10.50 7.91 35.90
CA LEU A 332 -11.32 7.63 34.72
C LEU A 332 -12.43 8.67 34.54
N ASN A 333 -13.05 9.11 35.64
CA ASN A 333 -14.10 10.13 35.66
C ASN A 333 -13.60 11.50 35.18
N TYR A 334 -12.31 11.82 35.38
CA TYR A 334 -11.73 13.07 34.86
C TYR A 334 -11.54 13.01 33.34
N PHE A 335 -11.11 11.88 32.79
CA PHE A 335 -10.93 11.71 31.34
C PHE A 335 -12.27 11.67 30.59
N THR A 336 -13.29 11.03 31.16
CA THR A 336 -14.65 11.03 30.59
C THR A 336 -15.29 12.42 30.68
N TYR A 337 -15.03 13.18 31.75
CA TYR A 337 -15.49 14.57 31.86
C TYR A 337 -14.85 15.49 30.82
N LEU A 338 -13.52 15.38 30.60
CA LEU A 338 -12.80 16.11 29.55
C LEU A 338 -13.27 15.77 28.13
N SER A 339 -13.73 14.54 27.91
CA SER A 339 -14.37 14.11 26.66
C SER A 339 -15.80 14.62 26.49
N SER A 340 -16.46 15.04 27.57
CA SER A 340 -17.88 15.42 27.60
C SER A 340 -18.11 16.93 27.43
N THR A 341 -17.07 17.76 27.55
CA THR A 341 -17.13 19.21 27.34
C THR A 341 -16.99 19.55 25.86
N ASN A 342 -17.82 18.95 25.02
CA ASN A 342 -17.80 19.22 23.58
C ASN A 342 -18.92 20.18 23.21
N ILE A 343 -18.58 21.32 22.62
CA ILE A 343 -19.57 22.26 22.07
C ILE A 343 -19.56 22.08 20.55
N GLU A 344 -20.59 21.40 20.04
CA GLU A 344 -20.76 21.15 18.61
C GLU A 344 -21.65 22.22 17.98
N TYR A 345 -21.13 22.93 16.99
CA TYR A 345 -21.89 23.90 16.20
C TYR A 345 -22.02 23.40 14.75
N LYS A 346 -23.25 23.12 14.31
CA LYS A 346 -23.53 22.73 12.93
C LYS A 346 -23.55 23.98 12.05
N ILE A 347 -22.56 24.12 11.17
CA ILE A 347 -22.50 25.24 10.20
C ILE A 347 -23.39 24.90 9.00
N PHE A 348 -23.29 23.67 8.49
CA PHE A 348 -24.12 23.09 7.43
C PHE A 348 -24.47 21.63 7.81
N ASP A 349 -25.44 21.01 7.13
CA ASP A 349 -25.80 19.60 7.41
C ASP A 349 -24.61 18.63 7.30
N THR A 350 -23.63 18.95 6.46
CA THR A 350 -22.41 18.17 6.23
C THR A 350 -21.19 18.65 7.03
N LEU A 351 -21.24 19.84 7.66
CA LEU A 351 -20.08 20.48 8.27
C LEU A 351 -20.32 20.84 9.73
N GLN A 352 -19.55 20.22 10.63
CA GLN A 352 -19.64 20.43 12.07
C GLN A 352 -18.34 21.05 12.59
N LEU A 353 -18.50 22.10 13.40
CA LEU A 353 -17.41 22.76 14.12
C LEU A 353 -17.43 22.27 15.57
N HIS A 354 -16.32 21.70 16.03
CA HIS A 354 -16.15 21.27 17.42
C HIS A 354 -15.25 22.26 18.15
N ILE A 355 -15.75 22.89 19.21
CA ILE A 355 -14.97 23.80 20.06
C ILE A 355 -14.70 23.10 21.38
N ASP A 356 -13.67 22.26 21.37
CA ASP A 356 -13.29 21.41 22.51
C ASP A 356 -11.85 21.73 22.93
N ALA A 357 -11.42 21.24 24.10
CA ALA A 357 -10.02 21.37 24.54
C ALA A 357 -9.04 20.81 23.49
N PHE A 358 -9.46 19.80 22.72
CA PHE A 358 -8.71 19.19 21.62
C PHE A 358 -8.52 20.12 20.42
N SER A 359 -9.51 20.96 20.13
CA SER A 359 -9.45 22.00 19.09
C SER A 359 -8.42 23.08 19.44
N ILE A 360 -8.28 23.41 20.73
CA ILE A 360 -7.24 24.33 21.23
C ILE A 360 -5.84 23.75 21.00
N PHE A 361 -5.61 22.47 21.31
CA PHE A 361 -4.33 21.81 21.04
C PHE A 361 -3.99 21.72 19.55
N HIS A 362 -4.99 21.61 18.67
CA HIS A 362 -4.77 21.67 17.23
C HIS A 362 -4.35 23.07 16.75
N LEU A 363 -4.95 24.14 17.29
CA LEU A 363 -4.51 25.51 17.02
C LEU A 363 -3.09 25.77 17.55
N ASP A 364 -2.78 25.27 18.74
CA ASP A 364 -1.45 25.39 19.34
C ASP A 364 -0.37 24.65 18.51
N ARG A 365 -0.73 23.52 17.88
CA ARG A 365 0.12 22.87 16.88
C ARG A 365 0.45 23.80 15.70
N ILE A 366 -0.51 24.60 15.21
CA ILE A 366 -0.25 25.57 14.14
C ILE A 366 0.70 26.67 14.65
N ILE A 367 0.50 27.16 15.86
CA ILE A 367 1.35 28.18 16.49
C ILE A 367 2.79 27.66 16.67
N THR A 368 2.98 26.42 17.11
CA THR A 368 4.31 25.81 17.26
C THR A 368 5.03 25.62 15.93
N ILE A 369 4.31 25.31 14.84
CA ILE A 369 4.88 25.29 13.47
C ILE A 369 5.36 26.69 13.06
N ILE A 370 4.55 27.73 13.30
CA ILE A 370 4.91 29.12 13.00
C ILE A 370 6.10 29.56 13.86
N ALA A 371 6.11 29.23 15.15
CA ALA A 371 7.24 29.52 16.04
C ALA A 371 8.52 28.80 15.59
N CYS A 372 8.41 27.56 15.10
CA CYS A 372 9.53 26.83 14.51
C CYS A 372 10.05 27.54 13.23
N LEU A 373 9.15 28.03 12.38
CA LEU A 373 9.51 28.81 11.18
C LEU A 373 10.29 30.07 11.52
N ILE A 374 9.87 30.79 12.55
CA ILE A 374 10.55 32.02 13.01
C ILE A 374 11.92 31.69 13.61
N ARG A 375 12.03 30.63 14.41
CA ARG A 375 13.27 30.31 15.17
C ARG A 375 14.31 29.55 14.36
N LYS A 376 13.90 28.58 13.53
CA LYS A 376 14.76 27.60 12.85
C LYS A 376 14.78 27.79 11.33
N GLY A 377 13.94 28.67 10.81
CA GLY A 377 13.80 28.92 9.38
C GLY A 377 13.03 27.82 8.63
N TRP A 378 12.72 28.11 7.36
CA TRP A 378 11.94 27.24 6.47
C TRP A 378 12.40 25.79 6.47
N LEU A 379 13.71 25.57 6.43
CA LEU A 379 14.30 24.26 6.29
C LEU A 379 14.03 23.33 7.48
N GLY A 380 14.09 23.88 8.70
CA GLY A 380 13.77 23.15 9.93
C GLY A 380 12.29 22.82 9.99
N THR A 381 11.43 23.81 9.73
CA THR A 381 9.97 23.67 9.73
C THR A 381 9.48 22.61 8.76
N VAL A 382 10.07 22.55 7.55
CA VAL A 382 9.62 21.58 6.56
C VAL A 382 9.97 20.14 6.95
N THR A 383 11.15 19.90 7.55
CA THR A 383 11.45 18.56 8.09
C THR A 383 10.49 18.17 9.20
N LEU A 384 10.12 19.12 10.08
CA LEU A 384 9.09 18.91 11.09
C LEU A 384 7.76 18.55 10.41
N LEU A 385 7.31 19.33 9.42
CA LEU A 385 6.05 19.09 8.69
C LEU A 385 5.96 17.70 8.06
N VAL A 386 7.06 17.18 7.49
CA VAL A 386 7.13 15.81 6.97
C VAL A 386 6.87 14.80 8.09
N THR A 387 7.48 14.97 9.27
CA THR A 387 7.21 14.11 10.43
C THR A 387 5.75 14.19 10.87
N LEU A 388 5.14 15.39 10.85
CA LEU A 388 3.74 15.60 11.20
C LEU A 388 2.82 14.78 10.30
N ILE A 389 3.06 14.80 8.99
CA ILE A 389 2.24 14.09 7.99
C ILE A 389 2.30 12.58 8.25
N TRP A 390 3.49 12.01 8.42
CA TRP A 390 3.65 10.57 8.65
C TRP A 390 2.99 10.11 9.96
N TRP A 391 3.21 10.82 11.07
CA TRP A 391 2.54 10.49 12.33
C TRP A 391 1.02 10.67 12.27
N SER A 392 0.54 11.69 11.55
CA SER A 392 -0.90 11.89 11.32
C SER A 392 -1.52 10.73 10.54
N LEU A 393 -0.83 10.22 9.52
CA LEU A 393 -1.27 9.03 8.76
C LEU A 393 -1.29 7.76 9.62
N VAL A 394 -0.28 7.56 10.48
CA VAL A 394 -0.27 6.45 11.45
C VAL A 394 -1.49 6.52 12.35
N ALA A 395 -1.81 7.70 12.90
CA ALA A 395 -2.98 7.84 13.78
C ALA A 395 -4.31 7.62 13.05
N THR A 396 -4.50 8.15 11.83
CA THR A 396 -5.75 7.97 11.08
C THR A 396 -5.94 6.52 10.63
N THR A 397 -4.87 5.85 10.20
CA THR A 397 -4.95 4.43 9.84
C THR A 397 -5.15 3.55 11.05
N PHE A 398 -4.47 3.81 12.17
CA PHE A 398 -4.69 3.10 13.42
C PHE A 398 -6.16 3.18 13.88
N TYR A 399 -6.79 4.36 13.75
CA TYR A 399 -8.21 4.51 14.07
C TYR A 399 -9.12 3.70 13.14
N ALA A 400 -8.83 3.70 11.83
CA ALA A 400 -9.59 2.88 10.88
C ALA A 400 -9.48 1.37 11.17
N ILE A 401 -8.33 0.92 11.69
CA ILE A 401 -8.04 -0.47 12.04
C ILE A 401 -8.64 -0.87 13.41
N LYS A 402 -8.85 0.05 14.36
CA LYS A 402 -9.34 -0.31 15.71
C LYS A 402 -10.78 -0.85 15.73
N ARG A 403 -11.55 -0.75 14.64
CA ARG A 403 -12.98 -1.10 14.59
C ARG A 403 -13.23 -2.61 14.42
N ASP A 404 -12.65 -3.44 15.30
CA ASP A 404 -12.74 -4.92 15.44
C ASP A 404 -11.47 -5.69 14.98
N ASP A 405 -10.75 -6.32 15.92
CA ASP A 405 -9.70 -7.38 15.79
C ASP A 405 -8.59 -7.31 14.70
N ASP A 406 -8.58 -6.29 13.85
CA ASP A 406 -7.77 -6.14 12.63
C ASP A 406 -6.27 -5.94 12.92
N VAL A 407 -5.91 -5.50 14.13
CA VAL A 407 -4.51 -5.32 14.54
C VAL A 407 -3.76 -6.66 14.60
N VAL A 408 -4.42 -7.72 15.09
CA VAL A 408 -3.83 -9.06 15.14
C VAL A 408 -3.61 -9.58 13.72
N TYR A 409 -4.60 -9.42 12.84
CA TYR A 409 -4.47 -9.78 11.42
C TYR A 409 -3.35 -9.00 10.73
N ALA A 410 -3.20 -7.71 11.00
CA ALA A 410 -2.09 -6.90 10.49
C ALA A 410 -0.74 -7.46 10.93
N SER A 411 -0.59 -7.81 12.21
CA SER A 411 0.66 -8.40 12.74
C SER A 411 0.98 -9.77 12.13
N VAL A 412 -0.03 -10.64 11.99
CA VAL A 412 0.12 -11.98 11.38
C VAL A 412 0.44 -11.87 9.89
N LEU A 413 -0.24 -11.00 9.16
CA LEU A 413 0.04 -10.72 7.75
C LEU A 413 1.48 -10.23 7.55
N TRP A 414 1.95 -9.35 8.42
CA TRP A 414 3.33 -8.88 8.34
C TRP A 414 4.35 -9.94 8.73
N LEU A 415 4.04 -10.85 9.65
CA LEU A 415 4.85 -12.05 9.87
C LEU A 415 4.92 -12.89 8.60
N VAL A 416 3.80 -13.10 7.91
CA VAL A 416 3.78 -13.79 6.61
C VAL A 416 4.62 -13.05 5.58
N VAL A 417 4.53 -11.72 5.46
CA VAL A 417 5.35 -10.92 4.53
C VAL A 417 6.85 -10.98 4.87
N ILE A 418 7.22 -11.02 6.14
CA ILE A 418 8.62 -11.15 6.58
C ILE A 418 9.14 -12.57 6.33
N ILE A 419 8.29 -13.59 6.51
CA ILE A 419 8.62 -14.99 6.24
C ILE A 419 8.58 -15.28 4.73
N PHE A 420 7.85 -14.51 3.93
CA PHE A 420 7.67 -14.74 2.50
C PHE A 420 8.98 -14.76 1.70
N PRO A 421 9.96 -13.84 1.89
CA PRO A 421 11.29 -13.97 1.29
C PRO A 421 12.02 -15.27 1.63
N ILE A 422 11.78 -15.82 2.82
CA ILE A 422 12.36 -17.10 3.27
C ILE A 422 11.67 -18.27 2.56
N LEU A 423 10.35 -18.19 2.37
CA LEU A 423 9.55 -19.18 1.65
C LEU A 423 9.61 -19.04 0.13
N TRP A 424 10.09 -17.91 -0.39
CA TRP A 424 10.11 -17.59 -1.81
C TRP A 424 10.86 -18.66 -2.63
N ASP A 425 11.97 -19.16 -2.10
CA ASP A 425 12.73 -20.23 -2.76
C ASP A 425 11.91 -21.51 -2.87
N VAL A 426 11.11 -21.85 -1.85
CA VAL A 426 10.21 -23.02 -1.87
C VAL A 426 9.03 -22.80 -2.83
N ILE A 427 8.38 -21.64 -2.77
CA ILE A 427 7.19 -21.32 -3.59
C ILE A 427 7.55 -21.22 -5.07
N SER A 428 8.69 -20.59 -5.40
CA SER A 428 9.14 -20.42 -6.79
C SER A 428 9.45 -21.75 -7.49
N ILE A 429 9.82 -22.78 -6.75
CA ILE A 429 10.05 -24.14 -7.25
C ILE A 429 8.75 -24.97 -7.20
N GLY A 430 8.01 -24.86 -6.10
CA GLY A 430 6.81 -25.65 -5.82
C GLY A 430 5.67 -25.35 -6.79
N LEU A 431 5.38 -24.07 -7.07
CA LEU A 431 4.26 -23.71 -7.94
C LEU A 431 4.40 -24.26 -9.38
N PRO A 432 5.53 -24.08 -10.09
CA PRO A 432 5.73 -24.70 -11.40
C PRO A 432 5.64 -26.23 -11.38
N SER A 433 6.18 -26.88 -10.33
CA SER A 433 6.11 -28.33 -10.19
C SER A 433 4.68 -28.85 -10.03
N LEU A 434 3.84 -28.10 -9.29
CA LEU A 434 2.42 -28.42 -9.12
C LEU A 434 1.63 -28.22 -10.42
N VAL A 435 1.89 -27.15 -11.17
CA VAL A 435 1.25 -26.93 -12.48
C VAL A 435 1.62 -28.05 -13.45
N LEU A 436 2.89 -28.45 -13.48
CA LEU A 436 3.36 -29.55 -14.31
C LEU A 436 2.68 -30.87 -13.95
N LEU A 437 2.50 -31.14 -12.66
CA LEU A 437 1.80 -32.33 -12.16
C LEU A 437 0.32 -32.32 -12.56
N LEU A 438 -0.39 -31.20 -12.36
CA LEU A 438 -1.78 -31.04 -12.78
C LEU A 438 -1.94 -31.18 -14.30
N PHE A 439 -1.01 -30.63 -15.08
CA PHE A 439 -0.99 -30.75 -16.53
C PHE A 439 -0.81 -32.21 -16.98
N CYS A 440 0.11 -32.94 -16.36
CA CYS A 440 0.31 -34.36 -16.66
C CYS A 440 -0.91 -35.21 -16.30
N PHE A 441 -1.58 -34.89 -15.18
CA PHE A 441 -2.83 -35.54 -14.79
C PHE A 441 -3.94 -35.30 -15.81
N GLN A 442 -4.08 -34.05 -16.30
CA GLN A 442 -5.05 -33.70 -17.34
C GLN A 442 -4.81 -34.44 -18.66
N LEU A 443 -3.55 -34.72 -19.00
CA LEU A 443 -3.15 -35.49 -20.19
C LEU A 443 -3.16 -37.01 -19.97
N ASN A 444 -3.55 -37.49 -18.77
CA ASN A 444 -3.58 -38.89 -18.38
C ASN A 444 -2.23 -39.62 -18.57
N VAL A 445 -1.12 -38.92 -18.30
CA VAL A 445 0.24 -39.45 -18.40
C VAL A 445 0.50 -40.40 -17.22
N ALA A 446 1.18 -41.52 -17.48
CA ALA A 446 1.54 -42.50 -16.44
C ALA A 446 2.39 -41.89 -15.32
N ILE A 447 2.09 -42.26 -14.06
CA ILE A 447 2.69 -41.69 -12.85
C ILE A 447 4.23 -41.84 -12.83
N GLU A 448 4.77 -42.92 -13.39
CA GLU A 448 6.23 -43.13 -13.47
C GLU A 448 6.92 -42.05 -14.31
N ILE A 449 6.29 -41.64 -15.41
CA ILE A 449 6.80 -40.61 -16.33
C ILE A 449 6.68 -39.23 -15.67
N THR A 450 5.59 -38.97 -14.93
CA THR A 450 5.42 -37.68 -14.24
C THR A 450 6.47 -37.49 -13.14
N VAL A 451 6.79 -38.55 -12.39
CA VAL A 451 7.87 -38.53 -11.38
C VAL A 451 9.23 -38.30 -12.04
N ALA A 452 9.53 -38.98 -13.17
CA ALA A 452 10.79 -38.77 -13.89
C ALA A 452 10.95 -37.33 -14.41
N ILE A 453 9.88 -36.73 -14.93
CA ILE A 453 9.86 -35.33 -15.38
C ILE A 453 10.14 -34.38 -14.21
N LEU A 454 9.49 -34.59 -13.05
CA LEU A 454 9.70 -33.75 -11.86
C LEU A 454 11.14 -33.85 -11.32
N ILE A 455 11.72 -35.06 -11.30
CA ILE A 455 13.12 -35.26 -10.90
C ILE A 455 14.06 -34.54 -11.89
N SER A 456 13.82 -34.66 -13.20
CA SER A 456 14.64 -33.99 -14.21
C SER A 456 14.58 -32.45 -14.12
N TYR A 457 13.41 -31.90 -13.78
CA TYR A 457 13.23 -30.47 -13.50
C TYR A 457 14.03 -30.03 -12.28
N GLY A 458 13.99 -30.79 -11.19
CA GLY A 458 14.76 -30.51 -9.97
C GLY A 458 16.27 -30.54 -10.19
N VAL A 459 16.79 -31.54 -10.93
CA VAL A 459 18.22 -31.65 -11.26
C VAL A 459 18.67 -30.49 -12.14
N SER A 460 17.87 -30.14 -13.16
CA SER A 460 18.16 -29.00 -14.05
C SER A 460 18.19 -27.68 -13.28
N HIS A 461 17.26 -27.49 -12.36
CA HIS A 461 17.17 -26.32 -11.50
C HIS A 461 18.42 -26.17 -10.61
N TYR A 462 18.85 -27.25 -9.95
CA TYR A 462 20.08 -27.26 -9.13
C TYR A 462 21.32 -26.94 -9.98
N PHE A 463 21.43 -27.53 -11.17
CA PHE A 463 22.53 -27.26 -12.10
C PHE A 463 22.58 -25.78 -12.53
N LEU A 464 21.44 -25.22 -12.96
CA LEU A 464 21.33 -23.81 -13.37
C LEU A 464 21.68 -22.83 -12.23
N GLN A 465 21.27 -23.14 -10.99
CA GLN A 465 21.61 -22.32 -9.82
C GLN A 465 23.11 -22.30 -9.54
N SER A 466 23.78 -23.46 -9.68
CA SER A 466 25.20 -23.61 -9.35
C SER A 466 26.13 -23.00 -10.40
N PHE A 467 25.81 -23.19 -11.69
CA PHE A 467 26.70 -22.79 -12.79
C PHE A 467 26.36 -21.43 -13.41
N LEU A 468 25.09 -20.99 -13.39
CA LEU A 468 24.64 -19.77 -14.07
C LEU A 468 23.66 -18.93 -13.22
N PRO A 469 24.11 -18.39 -12.06
CA PRO A 469 23.23 -17.76 -11.07
C PRO A 469 22.45 -16.54 -11.60
N LYS A 470 23.04 -15.76 -12.51
CA LYS A 470 22.40 -14.57 -13.12
C LYS A 470 21.26 -14.96 -14.08
N VAL A 471 21.47 -16.01 -14.89
CA VAL A 471 20.46 -16.51 -15.84
C VAL A 471 19.34 -17.21 -15.08
N PHE A 472 19.72 -18.00 -14.08
CA PHE A 472 18.79 -18.67 -13.18
C PHE A 472 17.84 -17.69 -12.48
N LEU A 473 18.32 -16.54 -12.00
CA LEU A 473 17.47 -15.52 -11.37
C LEU A 473 16.34 -15.05 -12.31
N VAL A 474 16.65 -14.83 -13.59
CA VAL A 474 15.68 -14.39 -14.60
C VAL A 474 14.74 -15.53 -14.99
N LEU A 475 15.29 -16.71 -15.30
CA LEU A 475 14.51 -17.87 -15.71
C LEU A 475 13.51 -18.29 -14.62
N ARG A 476 13.94 -18.25 -13.36
CA ARG A 476 13.09 -18.55 -12.20
C ARG A 476 11.87 -17.62 -12.12
N GLN A 477 12.07 -16.32 -12.37
CA GLN A 477 10.95 -15.37 -12.39
C GLN A 477 10.02 -15.63 -13.58
N VAL A 478 10.59 -15.89 -14.77
CA VAL A 478 9.80 -16.18 -15.99
C VAL A 478 8.93 -17.42 -15.80
N VAL A 479 9.50 -18.52 -15.30
CA VAL A 479 8.79 -19.79 -15.09
C VAL A 479 7.71 -19.66 -14.01
N PHE A 480 7.97 -18.90 -12.94
CA PHE A 480 6.99 -18.64 -11.91
C PHE A 480 5.78 -17.84 -12.44
N TRP A 481 6.04 -16.71 -13.12
CA TRP A 481 4.97 -15.89 -13.69
C TRP A 481 4.22 -16.63 -14.81
N SER A 482 4.89 -17.41 -15.65
CA SER A 482 4.22 -18.23 -16.66
C SER A 482 3.34 -19.31 -16.04
N SER A 483 3.74 -19.90 -14.91
CA SER A 483 2.95 -20.90 -14.18
C SER A 483 1.72 -20.27 -13.54
N ILE A 484 1.84 -19.07 -12.95
CA ILE A 484 0.69 -18.28 -12.47
C ILE A 484 -0.25 -17.95 -13.62
N THR A 485 0.28 -17.41 -14.72
CA THR A 485 -0.52 -17.07 -15.89
C THR A 485 -1.21 -18.30 -16.49
N GLY A 486 -0.56 -19.46 -16.50
CA GLY A 486 -1.16 -20.74 -16.92
C GLY A 486 -2.31 -21.18 -16.01
N LEU A 487 -2.15 -21.10 -14.69
CA LEU A 487 -3.21 -21.40 -13.72
C LEU A 487 -4.41 -20.46 -13.86
N LEU A 488 -4.14 -19.17 -14.07
CA LEU A 488 -5.19 -18.17 -14.23
C LEU A 488 -5.90 -18.32 -15.59
N LEU A 489 -5.16 -18.54 -16.67
CA LEU A 489 -5.73 -18.71 -18.02
C LEU A 489 -6.48 -20.04 -18.19
N ALA A 490 -6.09 -21.11 -17.50
CA ALA A 490 -6.81 -22.38 -17.51
C ALA A 490 -8.28 -22.21 -17.09
N ASN A 491 -8.58 -21.19 -16.27
CA ASN A 491 -9.94 -20.84 -15.84
C ASN A 491 -10.65 -19.83 -16.76
N VAL A 492 -9.96 -19.17 -17.69
CA VAL A 492 -10.47 -18.02 -18.48
C VAL A 492 -10.83 -18.39 -19.93
N TYR A 493 -10.36 -19.51 -20.48
CA TYR A 493 -10.63 -19.87 -21.89
C TYR A 493 -12.08 -20.25 -22.24
N LYS A 494 -13.03 -20.18 -21.31
CA LYS A 494 -14.46 -20.17 -21.65
C LYS A 494 -14.92 -18.73 -21.89
N VAL A 495 -14.48 -18.13 -22.99
CA VAL A 495 -15.01 -16.83 -23.42
C VAL A 495 -16.43 -17.07 -23.97
N PRO A 496 -17.51 -16.57 -23.33
CA PRO A 496 -18.84 -16.66 -23.90
C PRO A 496 -18.92 -15.81 -25.17
N LYS A 497 -19.55 -16.33 -26.23
CA LYS A 497 -19.81 -15.59 -27.45
C LYS A 497 -20.83 -14.46 -27.17
N THR A 498 -20.35 -13.25 -26.94
CA THR A 498 -21.20 -12.08 -26.68
C THR A 498 -21.88 -11.59 -27.96
N SER A 499 -23.06 -12.13 -28.25
CA SER A 499 -24.03 -11.46 -29.13
C SER A 499 -24.61 -10.23 -28.42
N ARG A 500 -24.69 -9.08 -29.11
CA ARG A 500 -25.35 -7.86 -28.60
C ARG A 500 -26.88 -7.90 -28.70
N ILE A 501 -27.44 -8.90 -29.38
CA ILE A 501 -28.88 -9.06 -29.58
C ILE A 501 -29.32 -10.30 -28.80
N ALA A 502 -30.30 -10.12 -27.90
CA ALA A 502 -30.90 -11.21 -27.17
C ALA A 502 -31.74 -12.09 -28.11
N LEU A 503 -31.47 -13.39 -28.14
CA LEU A 503 -32.26 -14.37 -28.86
C LEU A 503 -33.62 -14.53 -28.16
N LYS A 504 -34.71 -14.30 -28.89
CA LYS A 504 -36.08 -14.52 -28.41
C LYS A 504 -36.40 -16.01 -28.32
N TRP A 505 -37.44 -16.37 -27.56
CA TRP A 505 -37.78 -17.77 -27.28
C TRP A 505 -38.27 -18.51 -28.54
N GLU A 506 -39.09 -17.84 -29.34
CA GLU A 506 -39.75 -18.40 -30.51
C GLU A 506 -38.76 -18.95 -31.57
N PRO A 507 -37.75 -18.19 -32.03
CA PRO A 507 -36.77 -18.70 -32.98
C PRO A 507 -35.91 -19.82 -32.39
N TYR A 508 -35.62 -19.78 -31.09
CA TYR A 508 -34.89 -20.84 -30.40
C TYR A 508 -35.69 -22.15 -30.36
N GLN A 509 -36.95 -22.07 -29.95
CA GLN A 509 -37.85 -23.23 -29.86
C GLN A 509 -38.04 -23.91 -31.21
N ASN A 510 -38.15 -23.14 -32.29
CA ASN A 510 -38.34 -23.69 -33.64
C ASN A 510 -37.13 -24.47 -34.18
N MET A 511 -35.91 -24.09 -33.81
CA MET A 511 -34.68 -24.68 -34.35
C MET A 511 -34.04 -25.72 -33.42
N CYS A 512 -34.20 -25.54 -32.11
CA CYS A 512 -33.41 -26.26 -31.10
C CYS A 512 -34.25 -27.03 -30.09
N PHE A 513 -35.55 -27.19 -30.32
CA PHE A 513 -36.39 -28.06 -29.49
C PHE A 513 -36.61 -29.41 -30.19
N PRO A 514 -36.24 -30.54 -29.56
CA PRO A 514 -36.35 -31.86 -30.18
C PRO A 514 -37.82 -32.27 -30.31
N SER A 515 -38.34 -32.31 -31.53
CA SER A 515 -39.74 -32.65 -31.84
C SER A 515 -39.89 -33.95 -32.65
N THR A 516 -38.99 -34.21 -33.58
CA THR A 516 -39.01 -35.39 -34.48
C THR A 516 -37.65 -36.10 -34.58
N GLU A 517 -36.55 -35.38 -34.37
CA GLU A 517 -35.18 -35.90 -34.36
C GLU A 517 -34.74 -36.44 -32.99
N THR A 518 -33.68 -37.24 -32.96
CA THR A 518 -33.08 -37.69 -31.70
C THR A 518 -32.46 -36.50 -30.95
N GLU A 519 -32.59 -36.47 -29.62
CA GLU A 519 -32.09 -35.36 -28.79
C GLU A 519 -30.59 -35.08 -29.04
N ALA A 520 -29.79 -36.13 -29.31
CA ALA A 520 -28.37 -35.98 -29.62
C ALA A 520 -28.10 -35.24 -30.94
N GLN A 521 -28.90 -35.46 -31.98
CA GLN A 521 -28.75 -34.76 -33.27
C GLN A 521 -29.07 -33.27 -33.12
N THR A 522 -30.14 -32.94 -32.39
CA THR A 522 -30.52 -31.55 -32.11
C THR A 522 -29.49 -30.84 -31.23
N VAL A 523 -28.91 -31.51 -30.23
CA VAL A 523 -27.81 -30.97 -29.40
C VAL A 523 -26.60 -30.61 -30.24
N VAL A 524 -26.17 -31.49 -31.16
CA VAL A 524 -25.02 -31.21 -32.05
C VAL A 524 -25.34 -30.05 -33.00
N ALA A 525 -26.53 -30.01 -33.60
CA ALA A 525 -26.93 -28.95 -34.52
C ALA A 525 -27.02 -27.57 -33.83
N CYS A 526 -27.46 -27.55 -32.57
CA CYS A 526 -27.68 -26.31 -31.81
C CYS A 526 -26.55 -25.93 -30.86
N GLN A 527 -25.45 -26.70 -30.81
CA GLN A 527 -24.29 -26.40 -29.97
C GLN A 527 -23.72 -24.98 -30.23
N GLY A 528 -23.86 -24.47 -31.46
CA GLY A 528 -23.43 -23.13 -31.83
C GLY A 528 -24.10 -21.98 -31.07
N PHE A 529 -25.28 -22.21 -30.48
CA PHE A 529 -26.04 -21.22 -29.70
C PHE A 529 -25.61 -21.13 -28.23
N GLU A 530 -24.75 -22.04 -27.76
CA GLU A 530 -24.17 -21.96 -26.41
C GLU A 530 -23.36 -20.66 -26.26
N GLY A 531 -23.58 -19.95 -25.14
CA GLY A 531 -22.94 -18.68 -24.84
C GLY A 531 -23.67 -17.43 -25.35
N LEU A 532 -24.78 -17.57 -26.09
CA LEU A 532 -25.57 -16.42 -26.56
C LEU A 532 -26.48 -15.84 -25.47
N LEU A 533 -26.73 -14.53 -25.58
CA LEU A 533 -27.67 -13.80 -24.74
C LEU A 533 -29.11 -14.16 -25.12
N VAL A 534 -29.96 -14.40 -24.13
CA VAL A 534 -31.40 -14.67 -24.28
C VAL A 534 -32.22 -13.72 -23.42
N LYS A 535 -33.44 -13.43 -23.87
CA LYS A 535 -34.44 -12.67 -23.12
C LYS A 535 -35.80 -13.34 -23.26
N TRP A 536 -36.21 -14.08 -22.23
CA TRP A 536 -37.42 -14.91 -22.25
C TRP A 536 -38.29 -14.65 -21.02
N GLN A 537 -39.53 -15.15 -21.07
CA GLN A 537 -40.50 -15.08 -19.99
C GLN A 537 -41.14 -16.46 -19.78
N GLY A 538 -41.39 -16.85 -18.54
CA GLY A 538 -41.96 -18.16 -18.20
C GLY A 538 -42.60 -18.20 -16.82
N ARG A 539 -43.39 -19.24 -16.56
CA ARG A 539 -44.01 -19.51 -15.26
C ARG A 539 -43.13 -20.42 -14.41
N VAL A 540 -42.98 -20.13 -13.13
CA VAL A 540 -42.17 -20.95 -12.22
C VAL A 540 -42.84 -22.31 -11.99
N THR A 541 -42.13 -23.40 -12.25
CA THR A 541 -42.58 -24.77 -11.92
C THR A 541 -42.00 -25.26 -10.60
N SER A 542 -40.73 -24.92 -10.33
CA SER A 542 -40.06 -25.26 -9.06
C SER A 542 -38.85 -24.37 -8.83
N VAL A 543 -38.56 -24.08 -7.56
CA VAL A 543 -37.33 -23.43 -7.12
C VAL A 543 -36.58 -24.40 -6.22
N SER A 544 -35.32 -24.67 -6.53
CA SER A 544 -34.46 -25.54 -5.73
C SER A 544 -33.05 -24.97 -5.62
N ILE A 545 -32.30 -25.44 -4.62
CA ILE A 545 -30.89 -25.08 -4.44
C ILE A 545 -30.05 -26.22 -4.99
N THR A 546 -29.15 -25.92 -5.93
CA THR A 546 -28.29 -26.94 -6.59
C THR A 546 -26.93 -27.07 -5.95
N SER A 547 -26.31 -25.96 -5.56
CA SER A 547 -25.03 -25.99 -4.84
C SER A 547 -25.04 -25.04 -3.66
N LEU A 548 -24.44 -25.52 -2.57
CA LEU A 548 -24.06 -24.74 -1.41
C LEU A 548 -22.53 -24.73 -1.34
N SER A 549 -21.92 -23.56 -1.41
CA SER A 549 -20.49 -23.39 -1.17
C SER A 549 -20.25 -22.52 0.05
N ASN A 550 -19.43 -23.02 0.96
CA ASN A 550 -18.98 -22.29 2.15
C ASN A 550 -17.45 -22.45 2.24
N TRP A 551 -16.72 -21.46 1.72
CA TRP A 551 -15.28 -21.61 1.54
C TRP A 551 -14.49 -21.72 2.87
N PRO A 552 -14.83 -21.00 3.97
CA PRO A 552 -14.18 -21.19 5.26
C PRO A 552 -14.47 -22.59 5.82
N GLU A 553 -15.70 -23.08 5.70
CA GLU A 553 -16.08 -24.43 6.16
C GLU A 553 -15.33 -25.54 5.39
N TYR A 554 -14.97 -25.29 4.12
CA TYR A 554 -14.12 -26.17 3.34
C TYR A 554 -12.64 -26.12 3.75
N PHE A 555 -12.12 -24.93 4.08
CA PHE A 555 -10.69 -24.71 4.30
C PHE A 555 -10.23 -24.93 5.75
N LEU A 556 -11.05 -24.57 6.74
CA LEU A 556 -10.72 -24.68 8.16
C LEU A 556 -10.33 -26.09 8.61
N PRO A 557 -10.99 -27.17 8.13
CA PRO A 557 -10.57 -28.54 8.44
C PRO A 557 -9.20 -28.93 7.87
N VAL A 558 -8.75 -28.27 6.80
CA VAL A 558 -7.48 -28.55 6.11
C VAL A 558 -6.29 -27.88 6.82
N LEU A 559 -6.52 -26.88 7.67
CA LEU A 559 -5.46 -26.19 8.38
C LEU A 559 -4.81 -27.09 9.45
N PRO A 560 -3.47 -27.18 9.50
CA PRO A 560 -2.73 -27.97 10.48
C PRO A 560 -2.60 -27.19 11.81
N VAL A 561 -3.73 -26.79 12.40
CA VAL A 561 -3.80 -26.08 13.69
C VAL A 561 -4.67 -26.87 14.69
N PRO A 562 -4.48 -26.69 16.00
CA PRO A 562 -5.30 -27.37 17.02
C PRO A 562 -6.79 -27.04 16.86
N ASP A 563 -7.67 -27.97 17.23
CA ASP A 563 -9.12 -27.79 17.05
C ASP A 563 -9.68 -26.61 17.86
N GLU A 564 -9.07 -26.31 19.02
CA GLU A 564 -9.38 -25.10 19.82
C GLU A 564 -9.17 -23.80 19.03
N VAL A 565 -8.13 -23.76 18.19
CA VAL A 565 -7.84 -22.62 17.31
C VAL A 565 -8.82 -22.60 16.14
N LYS A 566 -9.22 -23.76 15.61
CA LYS A 566 -10.24 -23.84 14.56
C LYS A 566 -11.60 -23.37 15.05
N ASP A 567 -12.00 -23.75 16.25
CA ASP A 567 -13.25 -23.32 16.88
C ASP A 567 -13.21 -21.81 17.16
N PHE A 568 -12.08 -21.30 17.63
CA PHE A 568 -11.86 -19.86 17.79
C PHE A 568 -12.00 -19.11 16.46
N ILE A 569 -11.35 -19.59 15.39
CA ILE A 569 -11.44 -18.98 14.06
C ILE A 569 -12.87 -19.07 13.50
N SER A 570 -13.54 -20.21 13.69
CA SER A 570 -14.93 -20.42 13.25
C SER A 570 -15.89 -19.47 13.96
N CYS A 571 -15.69 -19.24 15.26
CA CYS A 571 -16.45 -18.26 16.04
C CYS A 571 -16.15 -16.80 15.68
N LYS A 572 -14.94 -16.53 15.21
CA LYS A 572 -14.56 -15.17 14.79
C LYS A 572 -15.06 -14.82 13.40
N LEU A 573 -15.01 -15.79 12.49
CA LEU A 573 -15.50 -15.62 11.11
C LEU A 573 -17.01 -15.76 11.00
N GLY A 574 -17.63 -16.56 11.88
CA GLY A 574 -19.03 -16.90 11.86
C GLY A 574 -19.88 -16.06 12.81
N GLU A 575 -21.13 -16.49 12.96
CA GLU A 575 -22.04 -15.98 13.98
C GLU A 575 -21.90 -16.78 15.27
N GLY A 576 -22.14 -16.10 16.39
CA GLY A 576 -22.23 -16.74 17.70
C GLY A 576 -23.31 -17.84 17.73
N PRO A 577 -23.33 -18.63 18.81
CA PRO A 577 -24.25 -19.75 18.94
C PRO A 577 -25.70 -19.31 18.70
N ARG A 578 -26.41 -20.04 17.83
CA ARG A 578 -27.78 -19.68 17.43
C ARG A 578 -28.73 -19.73 18.65
N ASN A 579 -29.38 -18.60 18.94
CA ASN A 579 -30.38 -18.51 19.99
C ASN A 579 -31.79 -18.78 19.44
N CYS A 580 -32.30 -19.99 19.63
CA CYS A 580 -33.66 -20.33 19.21
C CYS A 580 -34.68 -19.75 20.20
N ASN A 581 -35.43 -18.72 19.78
CA ASN A 581 -36.46 -18.09 20.59
C ASN A 581 -37.84 -18.20 19.95
N ARG A 582 -38.79 -18.78 20.68
CA ARG A 582 -40.16 -19.00 20.23
C ARG A 582 -40.96 -17.71 20.05
N THR A 583 -40.57 -16.60 20.69
CA THR A 583 -41.27 -15.32 20.53
C THR A 583 -40.89 -14.56 19.26
N THR A 584 -39.75 -14.88 18.64
CA THR A 584 -39.23 -14.20 17.45
C THR A 584 -39.31 -15.04 16.18
N MET A 585 -39.41 -16.36 16.30
CA MET A 585 -39.40 -17.31 15.18
C MET A 585 -40.77 -17.97 14.97
N GLY A 586 -41.08 -18.37 13.74
CA GLY A 586 -42.25 -19.20 13.45
C GLY A 586 -42.12 -20.59 14.06
N LEU A 587 -43.25 -21.31 14.26
CA LEU A 587 -43.26 -22.62 14.92
C LEU A 587 -42.32 -23.65 14.25
N GLU A 588 -42.38 -23.76 12.92
CA GLU A 588 -41.52 -24.68 12.16
C GLU A 588 -40.04 -24.29 12.18
N GLU A 589 -39.75 -22.98 12.15
CA GLU A 589 -38.38 -22.46 12.19
C GLU A 589 -37.74 -22.69 13.56
N TYR A 590 -38.54 -22.50 14.62
CA TYR A 590 -38.16 -22.80 16.00
C TYR A 590 -37.83 -24.30 16.19
N GLU A 591 -38.66 -25.20 15.66
CA GLU A 591 -38.41 -26.64 15.72
C GLU A 591 -37.14 -27.06 14.97
N ARG A 592 -36.91 -26.51 13.76
CA ARG A 592 -35.66 -26.73 13.00
C ARG A 592 -34.43 -26.23 13.75
N CYS A 593 -34.54 -25.05 14.36
CA CYS A 593 -33.46 -24.44 15.14
C CYS A 593 -33.11 -25.30 16.38
N LEU A 594 -34.12 -25.79 17.12
CA LEU A 594 -33.91 -26.68 18.27
C LEU A 594 -33.27 -28.01 17.88
N LEU A 595 -33.71 -28.61 16.77
CA LEU A 595 -33.11 -29.84 16.26
C LEU A 595 -31.63 -29.63 15.93
N LEU A 596 -31.30 -28.52 15.26
CA LEU A 596 -29.92 -28.19 14.90
C LEU A 596 -29.03 -28.00 16.14
N LEU A 597 -29.52 -27.31 17.17
CA LEU A 597 -28.82 -27.14 18.45
C LEU A 597 -28.58 -28.48 19.17
N ASN A 598 -29.58 -29.38 19.17
CA ASN A 598 -29.47 -30.68 19.83
C ASN A 598 -28.44 -31.60 19.15
N VAL A 599 -28.20 -31.42 17.86
CA VAL A 599 -27.24 -32.23 17.08
C VAL A 599 -25.83 -31.62 17.10
N LEU A 600 -25.70 -30.30 16.97
CA LEU A 600 -24.39 -29.62 16.84
C LEU A 600 -23.77 -29.21 18.18
N GLY A 601 -24.56 -29.19 19.27
CA GLY A 601 -24.13 -28.71 20.57
C GLY A 601 -24.26 -27.19 20.72
N LYS A 602 -24.46 -26.74 21.95
CA LYS A 602 -24.85 -25.36 22.28
C LYS A 602 -23.73 -24.32 22.11
N ASP A 603 -22.49 -24.78 22.03
CA ASP A 603 -21.29 -23.92 22.14
C ASP A 603 -20.57 -23.71 20.79
N ARG A 604 -21.14 -24.18 19.68
CA ARG A 604 -20.52 -24.04 18.35
C ARG A 604 -21.07 -22.84 17.60
N CYS A 605 -20.16 -22.03 17.09
CA CYS A 605 -20.46 -20.92 16.21
C CYS A 605 -20.74 -21.41 14.78
N SER A 606 -21.59 -20.68 14.07
CA SER A 606 -22.06 -21.05 12.73
C SER A 606 -21.37 -20.22 11.66
N LEU A 607 -20.89 -20.85 10.59
CA LEU A 607 -20.31 -20.17 9.42
C LEU A 607 -21.32 -19.91 8.31
N GLU A 608 -22.62 -19.97 8.59
CA GLU A 608 -23.67 -19.84 7.58
C GLU A 608 -23.71 -18.48 6.88
N ASN A 609 -23.17 -17.43 7.49
CA ASN A 609 -23.03 -16.12 6.85
C ASN A 609 -22.15 -16.15 5.60
N TRP A 610 -21.28 -17.16 5.48
CA TRP A 610 -20.43 -17.38 4.33
C TRP A 610 -21.05 -18.31 3.29
N ASN A 611 -22.27 -18.81 3.53
CA ASN A 611 -22.99 -19.66 2.60
C ASN A 611 -23.31 -18.88 1.32
N THR A 612 -22.84 -19.44 0.22
CA THR A 612 -23.17 -18.97 -1.12
C THR A 612 -24.00 -20.03 -1.82
N TYR A 613 -25.23 -19.67 -2.17
CA TYR A 613 -26.18 -20.57 -2.82
C TYR A 613 -26.18 -20.38 -4.33
N THR A 614 -26.36 -21.46 -5.07
CA THR A 614 -26.81 -21.42 -6.46
C THR A 614 -28.21 -21.98 -6.54
N PHE A 615 -29.10 -21.22 -7.16
CA PHE A 615 -30.51 -21.55 -7.29
C PHE A 615 -30.77 -22.08 -8.69
N GLU A 616 -31.53 -23.16 -8.75
CA GLU A 616 -32.12 -23.70 -9.96
C GLU A 616 -33.62 -23.38 -9.96
N VAL A 617 -34.02 -22.44 -10.82
CA VAL A 617 -35.42 -22.08 -11.03
C VAL A 617 -35.88 -22.71 -12.33
N ALA A 618 -36.70 -23.75 -12.24
CA ALA A 618 -37.32 -24.36 -13.40
C ALA A 618 -38.55 -23.54 -13.81
N LEU A 619 -38.64 -23.23 -15.10
CA LEU A 619 -39.72 -22.46 -15.70
C LEU A 619 -40.43 -23.29 -16.77
N SER A 620 -41.74 -23.15 -16.87
CA SER A 620 -42.52 -23.57 -18.04
C SER A 620 -42.79 -22.36 -18.93
N ILE A 621 -42.43 -22.50 -20.21
CA ILE A 621 -42.75 -21.49 -21.23
C ILE A 621 -43.86 -22.04 -22.12
N ASP A 622 -44.95 -21.29 -22.22
CA ASP A 622 -46.09 -21.65 -23.05
C ASP A 622 -45.70 -21.57 -24.54
N SER A 623 -45.96 -22.64 -25.28
CA SER A 623 -45.74 -22.68 -26.73
C SER A 623 -46.88 -21.97 -27.46
N THR A 624 -46.54 -21.02 -28.33
CA THR A 624 -47.49 -20.38 -29.26
C THR A 624 -47.60 -21.13 -30.61
N TYR A 625 -46.78 -22.16 -30.84
CA TYR A 625 -46.73 -22.88 -32.11
C TYR A 625 -47.54 -24.19 -32.08
N TRP A 626 -48.45 -24.31 -33.05
CA TRP A 626 -49.35 -25.46 -33.21
C TRP A 626 -48.64 -26.78 -33.58
N LYS A 627 -47.44 -26.73 -34.17
CA LYS A 627 -46.68 -27.91 -34.62
C LYS A 627 -46.12 -28.79 -33.49
N LEU A 628 -46.00 -28.28 -32.27
CA LEU A 628 -45.45 -29.02 -31.12
C LEU A 628 -46.53 -29.49 -30.12
N GLY A 629 -47.81 -29.25 -30.40
CA GLY A 629 -48.89 -29.50 -29.44
C GLY A 629 -48.82 -28.60 -28.21
N LYS A 630 -49.81 -28.70 -27.31
CA LYS A 630 -49.85 -27.98 -26.02
C LYS A 630 -48.89 -28.59 -24.99
N GLN A 631 -47.62 -28.80 -25.35
CA GLN A 631 -46.60 -29.21 -24.38
C GLN A 631 -45.90 -27.98 -23.83
N SER A 632 -45.85 -27.88 -22.50
CA SER A 632 -45.10 -26.84 -21.79
C SER A 632 -43.62 -27.17 -21.85
N ASN A 633 -42.82 -26.23 -22.34
CA ASN A 633 -41.38 -26.44 -22.48
C ASN A 633 -40.68 -26.00 -21.20
N ASN A 634 -39.87 -26.89 -20.63
CA ASN A 634 -39.16 -26.60 -19.40
C ASN A 634 -37.85 -25.87 -19.72
N VAL A 635 -37.55 -24.81 -18.98
CA VAL A 635 -36.28 -24.07 -19.07
C VAL A 635 -35.72 -23.95 -17.66
N ILE A 636 -34.43 -24.23 -17.51
CA ILE A 636 -33.77 -24.23 -16.21
C ILE A 636 -32.96 -22.94 -16.08
N LEU A 637 -33.22 -22.14 -15.06
CA LEU A 637 -32.43 -20.96 -14.75
C LEU A 637 -31.44 -21.24 -13.63
N ASN A 638 -30.15 -21.05 -13.91
CA ASN A 638 -29.09 -21.06 -12.92
C ASN A 638 -28.87 -19.63 -12.42
N ALA A 639 -29.42 -19.32 -11.26
CA ALA A 639 -29.28 -18.02 -10.60
C ALA A 639 -28.22 -18.09 -9.49
N SER A 640 -27.28 -17.15 -9.51
CA SER A 640 -26.24 -17.06 -8.46
C SER A 640 -26.79 -16.51 -7.14
N ASN A 641 -25.99 -16.59 -6.07
CA ASN A 641 -26.35 -16.09 -4.72
C ASN A 641 -26.83 -14.63 -4.70
N ARG A 642 -26.48 -13.83 -5.72
CA ARG A 642 -26.94 -12.44 -5.88
C ARG A 642 -28.46 -12.31 -6.03
N PHE A 643 -29.10 -13.35 -6.57
CA PHE A 643 -30.54 -13.40 -6.73
C PHE A 643 -31.23 -14.10 -5.57
N SER A 644 -30.54 -14.43 -4.47
CA SER A 644 -31.09 -15.17 -3.32
C SER A 644 -32.40 -14.58 -2.80
N LYS A 645 -32.47 -13.27 -2.62
CA LYS A 645 -33.69 -12.57 -2.17
C LYS A 645 -34.87 -12.76 -3.12
N VAL A 646 -34.61 -12.71 -4.43
CA VAL A 646 -35.65 -12.86 -5.45
C VAL A 646 -36.04 -14.33 -5.58
N ALA A 647 -35.06 -15.23 -5.69
CA ALA A 647 -35.26 -16.67 -5.86
C ALA A 647 -36.01 -17.30 -4.68
N LEU A 648 -35.68 -16.90 -3.44
CA LEU A 648 -36.38 -17.38 -2.24
C LEU A 648 -37.81 -16.81 -2.10
N ALA A 649 -38.12 -15.69 -2.76
CA ALA A 649 -39.44 -15.08 -2.76
C ALA A 649 -40.36 -15.61 -3.88
N LEU A 650 -39.82 -16.36 -4.85
CA LEU A 650 -40.60 -16.91 -5.96
C LEU A 650 -41.47 -18.08 -5.50
N SER A 651 -42.73 -18.06 -5.94
CA SER A 651 -43.68 -19.16 -5.72
C SER A 651 -44.07 -19.84 -7.04
N VAL A 652 -44.53 -21.09 -6.95
CA VAL A 652 -44.92 -21.90 -8.13
C VAL A 652 -46.11 -21.23 -8.84
N GLY A 653 -45.98 -21.04 -10.15
CA GLY A 653 -46.99 -20.43 -11.03
C GLY A 653 -46.79 -18.95 -11.34
N GLU A 654 -45.85 -18.27 -10.66
CA GLU A 654 -45.53 -16.86 -10.90
C GLU A 654 -44.81 -16.64 -12.23
N MET A 655 -45.09 -15.50 -12.88
CA MET A 655 -44.47 -15.10 -14.13
C MET A 655 -43.16 -14.34 -13.88
N VAL A 656 -42.07 -14.84 -14.48
CA VAL A 656 -40.73 -14.26 -14.38
C VAL A 656 -40.23 -13.86 -15.76
N GLU A 657 -39.74 -12.64 -15.88
CA GLU A 657 -38.98 -12.15 -17.04
C GLU A 657 -37.49 -12.17 -16.68
N PHE A 658 -36.65 -12.70 -17.58
CA PHE A 658 -35.22 -12.79 -17.33
C PHE A 658 -34.38 -12.55 -18.59
N GLU A 659 -33.17 -12.07 -18.35
CA GLU A 659 -32.10 -11.98 -19.35
C GLU A 659 -30.90 -12.81 -18.86
N GLY A 660 -30.32 -13.61 -19.75
CA GLY A 660 -29.26 -14.55 -19.36
C GLY A 660 -28.43 -15.07 -20.53
N ILE A 661 -27.48 -15.94 -20.24
CA ILE A 661 -26.62 -16.59 -21.22
C ILE A 661 -26.94 -18.09 -21.26
N LEU A 662 -27.18 -18.64 -22.45
CA LEU A 662 -27.32 -20.09 -22.65
C LEU A 662 -26.03 -20.81 -22.23
N SER A 663 -26.15 -21.79 -21.33
CA SER A 663 -24.98 -22.38 -20.66
C SER A 663 -24.84 -23.88 -20.86
N LYS A 664 -25.89 -24.68 -20.62
CA LYS A 664 -25.85 -26.15 -20.72
C LYS A 664 -27.17 -26.66 -21.29
N GLY A 665 -27.17 -27.87 -21.85
CA GLY A 665 -28.41 -28.51 -22.34
C GLY A 665 -29.03 -27.82 -23.55
N VAL A 666 -28.25 -27.07 -24.34
CA VAL A 666 -28.72 -26.48 -25.59
C VAL A 666 -29.12 -27.59 -26.56
N GLY A 667 -30.31 -27.53 -27.15
CA GLY A 667 -30.85 -28.61 -28.00
C GLY A 667 -31.59 -29.73 -27.26
N THR A 668 -31.64 -29.70 -25.93
CA THR A 668 -32.43 -30.64 -25.11
C THR A 668 -33.81 -30.06 -24.77
N LYS A 669 -34.69 -30.90 -24.20
CA LYS A 669 -36.02 -30.48 -23.71
C LYS A 669 -35.97 -29.51 -22.52
N ALA A 670 -34.81 -29.38 -21.87
CA ALA A 670 -34.61 -28.52 -20.69
C ALA A 670 -33.28 -27.75 -20.78
N PRO A 671 -33.20 -26.70 -21.63
CA PRO A 671 -31.99 -25.90 -21.72
C PRO A 671 -31.76 -25.09 -20.44
N SER A 672 -30.49 -24.92 -20.09
CA SER A 672 -30.06 -24.21 -18.89
C SER A 672 -29.47 -22.84 -19.22
N VAL A 673 -30.04 -21.80 -18.62
CA VAL A 673 -29.65 -20.40 -18.79
C VAL A 673 -29.02 -19.88 -17.51
N ARG A 674 -27.84 -19.30 -17.61
CA ARG A 674 -27.21 -18.55 -16.52
C ARG A 674 -27.76 -17.14 -16.47
N VAL A 675 -28.39 -16.78 -15.36
CA VAL A 675 -29.14 -15.52 -15.21
C VAL A 675 -28.20 -14.32 -15.06
N ILE A 676 -28.49 -13.24 -15.78
CA ILE A 676 -27.85 -11.91 -15.66
C ILE A 676 -28.82 -10.91 -15.06
N LYS A 677 -30.10 -10.95 -15.45
CA LYS A 677 -31.17 -10.12 -14.91
C LYS A 677 -32.40 -10.98 -14.70
N MET A 678 -33.14 -10.71 -13.63
CA MET A 678 -34.39 -11.39 -13.31
C MET A 678 -35.35 -10.39 -12.67
N SER A 679 -36.59 -10.37 -13.15
CA SER A 679 -37.65 -9.53 -12.62
C SER A 679 -38.95 -10.32 -12.54
N CYS A 680 -39.71 -10.07 -11.48
CA CYS A 680 -41.02 -10.64 -11.27
C CYS A 680 -42.08 -9.54 -11.28
N GLY A 681 -43.06 -9.64 -12.18
CA GLY A 681 -44.10 -8.63 -12.34
C GLY A 681 -45.22 -8.70 -11.28
N HIS A 682 -45.48 -9.90 -10.73
CA HIS A 682 -46.59 -10.16 -9.80
C HIS A 682 -46.17 -11.05 -8.63
N CYS A 683 -45.01 -10.79 -8.03
CA CYS A 683 -44.58 -11.50 -6.82
C CYS A 683 -45.18 -10.88 -5.56
N GLN A 684 -45.34 -11.69 -4.51
CA GLN A 684 -45.78 -11.25 -3.18
C GLN A 684 -44.88 -10.15 -2.58
N VAL A 685 -43.63 -10.05 -3.04
CA VAL A 685 -42.70 -8.97 -2.71
C VAL A 685 -42.36 -8.20 -4.00
N PRO A 686 -42.70 -6.90 -4.12
CA PRO A 686 -42.29 -6.09 -5.26
C PRO A 686 -40.77 -5.96 -5.23
N THR A 687 -40.11 -6.71 -6.11
CA THR A 687 -38.65 -6.68 -6.24
C THR A 687 -38.29 -5.70 -7.34
N ALA A 688 -37.63 -4.60 -6.97
CA ALA A 688 -37.03 -3.69 -7.93
C ALA A 688 -36.06 -4.47 -8.83
N MET A 689 -35.98 -4.08 -10.11
CA MET A 689 -35.08 -4.69 -11.09
C MET A 689 -33.64 -4.64 -10.57
N ILE A 690 -33.07 -5.79 -10.24
CA ILE A 690 -31.65 -5.87 -9.85
C ILE A 690 -30.84 -5.78 -11.13
N ASP A 691 -30.51 -4.54 -11.52
CA ASP A 691 -29.76 -4.24 -12.73
C ASP A 691 -28.25 -4.20 -12.44
N PHE A 692 -27.44 -4.77 -13.33
CA PHE A 692 -25.97 -4.64 -13.32
C PHE A 692 -25.50 -3.16 -13.40
N LEU A 693 -26.39 -2.23 -13.76
CA LEU A 693 -26.07 -0.85 -14.15
C LEU A 693 -26.31 0.23 -13.07
N ASP A 694 -26.60 -0.13 -11.82
CA ASP A 694 -26.81 0.86 -10.73
C ASP A 694 -25.49 1.52 -10.22
N GLN A 695 -24.46 1.59 -11.07
CA GLN A 695 -23.21 2.31 -10.80
C GLN A 695 -23.33 3.84 -10.94
N ARG A 696 -24.41 4.39 -11.52
CA ARG A 696 -24.50 5.85 -11.79
C ARG A 696 -24.71 6.72 -10.54
N ASN A 697 -25.25 6.17 -9.45
CA ASN A 697 -25.41 6.91 -8.19
C ASN A 697 -24.16 6.89 -7.28
N THR A 698 -23.05 6.26 -7.72
CA THR A 698 -21.87 6.04 -6.86
C THR A 698 -20.80 7.14 -6.97
N THR A 699 -20.67 7.84 -8.10
CA THR A 699 -19.62 8.84 -8.30
C THR A 699 -19.71 10.08 -7.39
N PRO A 700 -20.89 10.73 -7.18
CA PRO A 700 -20.97 11.85 -6.24
C PRO A 700 -20.74 11.39 -4.80
N TYR A 701 -21.17 10.17 -4.44
CA TYR A 701 -20.92 9.59 -3.12
C TYR A 701 -19.43 9.35 -2.87
N HIS A 702 -18.71 8.74 -3.82
CA HIS A 702 -17.26 8.54 -3.71
C HIS A 702 -16.48 9.86 -3.66
N LEU A 703 -16.92 10.87 -4.42
CA LEU A 703 -16.31 12.20 -4.38
C LEU A 703 -16.54 12.89 -3.02
N SER A 704 -17.74 12.82 -2.47
CA SER A 704 -18.05 13.33 -1.12
C SER A 704 -17.16 12.69 -0.07
N ARG A 705 -16.99 11.36 -0.13
CA ARG A 705 -16.11 10.60 0.76
C ARG A 705 -14.64 11.00 0.67
N ALA A 706 -14.15 11.21 -0.56
CA ALA A 706 -12.79 11.66 -0.80
C ALA A 706 -12.55 13.05 -0.20
N VAL A 707 -13.49 13.98 -0.42
CA VAL A 707 -13.40 15.35 0.13
C VAL A 707 -13.49 15.34 1.66
N SER A 708 -14.43 14.56 2.23
CA SER A 708 -14.55 14.36 3.68
C SER A 708 -13.24 13.87 4.28
N SER A 709 -12.61 12.86 3.67
CA SER A 709 -11.34 12.30 4.15
C SER A 709 -10.21 13.33 4.17
N ILE A 710 -10.08 14.14 3.11
CA ILE A 710 -9.07 15.20 3.01
C ILE A 710 -9.33 16.29 4.05
N CYS A 711 -10.57 16.79 4.16
CA CYS A 711 -10.94 17.82 5.13
C CYS A 711 -10.69 17.35 6.57
N ASN A 712 -11.12 16.15 6.92
CA ASN A 712 -10.96 15.57 8.26
C ASN A 712 -9.48 15.34 8.62
N PHE A 713 -8.62 15.03 7.63
CA PHE A 713 -7.19 14.86 7.88
C PHE A 713 -6.49 16.17 8.27
N PHE A 714 -6.77 17.27 7.57
CA PHE A 714 -6.11 18.56 7.82
C PHE A 714 -6.79 19.39 8.93
N LEU A 715 -8.12 19.44 8.92
CA LEU A 715 -8.92 20.34 9.76
C LEU A 715 -9.47 19.67 11.03
N GLY A 716 -9.50 18.34 11.08
CA GLY A 716 -9.93 17.61 12.27
C GLY A 716 -8.90 17.73 13.42
N PRO A 717 -9.34 17.95 14.68
CA PRO A 717 -10.71 17.81 15.19
C PRO A 717 -11.57 19.09 15.12
N ILE A 718 -11.01 20.25 14.75
CA ILE A 718 -11.73 21.53 14.77
C ILE A 718 -12.96 21.50 13.85
N LEU A 719 -12.76 21.00 12.64
CA LEU A 719 -13.80 20.89 11.63
C LEU A 719 -13.91 19.44 11.19
N THR A 720 -15.10 18.87 11.30
CA THR A 720 -15.39 17.53 10.79
C THR A 720 -16.46 17.63 9.69
N MET A 721 -16.25 16.89 8.62
CA MET A 721 -17.17 16.79 7.50
C MET A 721 -17.79 15.40 7.49
N HIS A 722 -19.11 15.33 7.67
CA HIS A 722 -19.89 14.08 7.66
C HIS A 722 -20.38 13.73 6.25
N GLU A 723 -20.60 12.42 6.01
CA GLU A 723 -21.00 11.83 4.72
C GLU A 723 -22.40 12.25 4.26
#